data_AF-A0A958Q5T4-F1
#
_entry.id   AF-A0A958Q5T4-F1
#
_cell.length_a   1.000
_cell.length_b   1.000
_cell.length_c   1.000
_cell.angle_alpha   90.00
_cell.angle_beta   90.00
_cell.angle_gamma   90.00
#
_symmetry.space_group_name_H-M   'P 1'
#
loop_
_entity.id
_entity.type
_entity.pdbx_description
1 polymer ?
#
loop_
_entity_poly.entity_id
_entity_poly.type
_entity_poly.pdbx_seq_one_letter_code
_entity_poly.pdbx_strand_id
1 'polypeptide(L)'
;MKKSYIVLLFTLIIPFDSLLALPPLSQSTQILERIGKQESAKDATCWTTARMMEQFYSQLPLSEEAALLKIEILKSLANQIWNEAGALRSSCRISKKDMEEVLAPYVAQVNSTFSSPEGLQARSEYARITENWRVLLSLFYQTELKEKKVLASEALELFGTSLTDITLLFLHLSSREAKAAGHREVQPEDMKQALQKLPPARESKSVLAETCPSISLAYEDLLAVTKQNVHQKISSLQSWNKRAWKSELERKRGEHDIALEFLAKVSPVPLTRKAQSYVLDAVMKAVRYISKGYYPERSNLMYEPLTLFNYHPIWDRSAQGKPLVLQSDHIFNVTQELFPRYTDIRGDVHLRLKAKHGEEKDTNILLEGTYLDALRDTTLHWWIMDTVWSEEGALPLEPLAAELLAERTSEMIGAYLQIAALGVEKDTEPLNTFDIQLRVHRFHLLSPERPEQYVAQWKEGLSSEHKLQYFKDRTSETIFSQFDCNQLSREASKKLQAGEFPDLSIQLHSGSGIAVGDLNSDGLMDLFISGTNCNRLLYNKGNFVFEDKSESLPNRSKLQSARHPLFADFNGDGSLDLLVVQSNNPSQIWFQTGDGNFRDVTEESGIQSGTGAHFAVAFDYNRDGKLDLFLGHYGEGNNPALDGKNGVLSQLYQNVGQGKFKNVTQEAQLHTTAWSLAGVSADFNGDGWNDIFLANDFGFDELFLNKG
;
A
#
# COMPACT_ATOMS: atom_id res chain seq x y z
N MET A 1 29.36 56.06 -48.24
CA MET A 1 29.99 55.37 -49.38
C MET A 1 30.65 54.08 -48.90
N LYS A 2 30.20 52.97 -49.48
CA LYS A 2 30.81 51.63 -49.64
C LYS A 2 32.27 51.44 -49.16
N LYS A 3 32.51 50.33 -48.46
CA LYS A 3 33.19 49.15 -49.05
C LYS A 3 32.90 47.88 -48.25
N SER A 4 32.09 47.01 -48.87
CA SER A 4 31.92 45.60 -48.55
C SER A 4 33.21 44.83 -48.81
N TYR A 5 33.53 43.83 -47.98
CA TYR A 5 34.40 42.73 -48.38
C TYR A 5 33.54 41.50 -48.66
N ILE A 6 33.63 41.05 -49.91
CA ILE A 6 33.09 39.80 -50.44
C ILE A 6 34.01 38.68 -49.97
N VAL A 7 33.47 37.67 -49.30
CA VAL A 7 34.15 36.36 -49.14
C VAL A 7 33.46 35.40 -50.10
N LEU A 8 34.24 34.88 -51.06
CA LEU A 8 33.82 33.97 -52.09
C LEU A 8 33.29 32.66 -51.51
N LEU A 9 32.09 32.26 -51.96
CA LEU A 9 31.59 30.89 -51.91
C LEU A 9 32.42 30.01 -52.87
N PHE A 10 33.16 29.05 -52.32
CA PHE A 10 33.60 27.88 -53.06
C PHE A 10 32.64 26.72 -52.76
N THR A 11 31.78 26.41 -53.73
CA THR A 11 31.01 25.17 -53.76
C THR A 11 31.95 24.02 -54.12
N LEU A 12 32.41 23.31 -53.09
CA LEU A 12 33.01 21.99 -53.23
C LEU A 12 31.89 20.95 -53.19
N ILE A 13 31.54 20.43 -54.36
CA ILE A 13 30.75 19.22 -54.52
C ILE A 13 31.65 18.07 -54.06
N ILE A 14 31.45 17.61 -52.82
CA ILE A 14 32.05 16.39 -52.29
C ILE A 14 31.06 15.24 -52.58
N PRO A 15 31.52 14.10 -53.12
CA PRO A 15 30.65 12.98 -53.46
C PRO A 15 29.95 12.44 -52.21
N PHE A 16 28.67 12.14 -52.39
CA PHE A 16 27.76 11.57 -51.40
C PHE A 16 28.10 10.09 -51.15
N ASP A 17 29.32 9.79 -50.71
CA ASP A 17 29.80 8.42 -50.43
C ASP A 17 30.78 8.34 -49.24
N SER A 18 30.77 9.35 -48.37
CA SER A 18 31.31 9.24 -47.01
C SER A 18 30.16 9.12 -46.03
N LEU A 19 29.34 8.08 -46.23
CA LEU A 19 28.49 7.54 -45.19
C LEU A 19 29.44 7.17 -44.04
N LEU A 20 29.51 8.02 -43.02
CA LEU A 20 29.97 7.59 -41.70
C LEU A 20 29.14 6.35 -41.41
N ALA A 21 29.77 5.18 -41.49
CA ALA A 21 29.23 3.97 -40.92
C ALA A 21 28.97 4.32 -39.45
N LEU A 22 27.71 4.65 -39.14
CA LEU A 22 27.23 4.68 -37.76
C LEU A 22 27.77 3.39 -37.13
N PRO A 23 28.50 3.46 -36.02
CA PRO A 23 28.96 2.25 -35.36
C PRO A 23 27.73 1.35 -35.17
N PRO A 24 27.87 0.02 -35.27
CA PRO A 24 26.75 -0.88 -35.03
C PRO A 24 26.11 -0.45 -33.71
N LEU A 25 24.83 -0.06 -33.75
CA LEU A 25 24.14 0.45 -32.57
C LEU A 25 24.31 -0.58 -31.45
N SER A 26 24.93 -0.16 -30.35
CA SER A 26 25.03 -1.00 -29.17
C SER A 26 23.62 -1.46 -28.77
N GLN A 27 23.49 -2.67 -28.22
CA GLN A 27 22.17 -3.20 -27.92
C GLN A 27 21.40 -2.35 -26.91
N SER A 28 22.08 -1.70 -25.96
CA SER A 28 21.49 -0.74 -25.03
C SER A 28 20.89 0.46 -25.78
N THR A 29 21.58 0.98 -26.80
CA THR A 29 21.05 2.06 -27.66
C THR A 29 19.80 1.61 -28.41
N GLN A 30 19.76 0.39 -28.97
CA GLN A 30 18.57 -0.12 -29.67
C GLN A 30 17.36 -0.24 -28.72
N ILE A 31 17.60 -0.66 -27.47
CA ILE A 31 16.55 -0.75 -26.46
C ILE A 31 16.04 0.65 -26.09
N LEU A 32 16.95 1.61 -25.87
CA LEU A 32 16.59 3.01 -25.57
C LEU A 32 15.80 3.68 -26.70
N GLU A 33 16.15 3.43 -27.97
CA GLU A 33 15.38 3.95 -29.11
C GLU A 33 13.95 3.40 -29.15
N ARG A 34 13.76 2.13 -28.77
CA ARG A 34 12.42 1.52 -28.69
C ARG A 34 11.61 2.11 -27.55
N ILE A 35 12.23 2.27 -26.37
CA ILE A 35 11.61 2.95 -25.24
C ILE A 35 11.16 4.35 -25.67
N GLY A 36 12.07 5.15 -26.22
CA GLY A 36 11.79 6.51 -26.66
C GLY A 36 10.72 6.59 -27.74
N LYS A 37 10.71 5.68 -28.72
CA LYS A 37 9.66 5.62 -29.75
C LYS A 37 8.29 5.32 -29.15
N GLN A 38 8.23 4.40 -28.18
CA GLN A 38 6.99 4.00 -27.54
C GLN A 38 6.44 5.11 -26.62
N GLU A 39 7.29 5.69 -25.77
CA GLU A 39 6.92 6.77 -24.84
C GLU A 39 6.67 8.12 -25.54
N SER A 40 7.24 8.36 -26.72
CA SER A 40 6.97 9.61 -27.45
C SER A 40 5.69 9.53 -28.30
N ALA A 41 5.26 8.32 -28.66
CA ALA A 41 4.03 8.09 -29.44
C ALA A 41 2.79 7.87 -28.54
N LYS A 42 2.99 7.57 -27.26
CA LYS A 42 1.98 7.28 -26.25
C LYS A 42 2.29 8.10 -24.98
N ASP A 43 1.56 7.85 -23.90
CA ASP A 43 1.84 8.45 -22.60
C ASP A 43 3.20 7.97 -22.07
N ALA A 44 4.03 8.90 -21.59
CA ALA A 44 5.32 8.59 -20.96
C ALA A 44 5.06 8.15 -19.51
N THR A 45 4.50 6.93 -19.37
CA THR A 45 4.01 6.38 -18.11
C THR A 45 5.04 6.53 -16.98
N CYS A 46 4.61 7.11 -15.86
CA CYS A 46 5.41 7.17 -14.64
C CYS A 46 5.38 5.82 -13.89
N TRP A 47 6.23 5.69 -12.88
CA TRP A 47 6.30 4.50 -12.02
C TRP A 47 4.95 4.11 -11.44
N THR A 48 4.25 5.07 -10.82
CA THR A 48 2.97 4.81 -10.15
C THR A 48 1.88 4.42 -11.13
N THR A 49 1.80 5.07 -12.30
CA THR A 49 0.88 4.66 -13.38
C THR A 49 1.16 3.24 -13.84
N ALA A 50 2.43 2.88 -14.06
CA ALA A 50 2.79 1.53 -14.46
C ALA A 50 2.33 0.49 -13.42
N ARG A 51 2.55 0.78 -12.13
CA ARG A 51 2.10 -0.09 -11.04
C ARG A 51 0.58 -0.19 -10.92
N MET A 52 -0.15 0.91 -11.05
CA MET A 52 -1.62 0.88 -11.05
C MET A 52 -2.17 0.05 -12.22
N MET A 53 -1.55 0.14 -13.40
CA MET A 53 -1.91 -0.72 -14.53
C MET A 53 -1.64 -2.20 -14.21
N GLU A 54 -0.53 -2.53 -13.56
CA GLU A 54 -0.24 -3.91 -13.13
C GLU A 54 -1.24 -4.44 -12.10
N GLN A 55 -1.69 -3.60 -11.17
CA GLN A 55 -2.74 -3.94 -10.21
C GLN A 55 -4.06 -4.23 -10.93
N PHE A 56 -4.39 -3.43 -11.95
CA PHE A 56 -5.57 -3.67 -12.79
C PHE A 56 -5.49 -5.03 -13.49
N TYR A 57 -4.34 -5.37 -14.10
CA TYR A 57 -4.19 -6.65 -14.81
C TYR A 57 -4.07 -7.87 -13.90
N SER A 58 -3.43 -7.72 -12.75
CA SER A 58 -3.39 -8.78 -11.74
C SER A 58 -4.74 -8.92 -11.01
N GLN A 59 -5.67 -7.96 -11.10
CA GLN A 59 -6.96 -7.98 -10.41
C GLN A 59 -6.84 -8.03 -8.87
N LEU A 60 -5.66 -7.75 -8.34
CA LEU A 60 -5.36 -7.56 -6.93
C LEU A 60 -4.30 -6.48 -6.81
N PRO A 61 -4.33 -5.64 -5.77
CA PRO A 61 -3.21 -4.75 -5.49
C PRO A 61 -1.90 -5.53 -5.33
N LEU A 62 -0.78 -4.93 -5.72
CA LEU A 62 0.56 -5.46 -5.43
C LEU A 62 1.13 -4.65 -4.27
N SER A 63 1.57 -5.31 -3.21
CA SER A 63 2.35 -4.64 -2.17
C SER A 63 3.62 -4.02 -2.77
N GLU A 64 4.16 -2.97 -2.14
CA GLU A 64 5.28 -2.24 -2.70
C GLU A 64 6.49 -3.16 -2.91
N GLU A 65 6.76 -4.00 -1.92
CA GLU A 65 7.77 -5.05 -1.90
C GLU A 65 7.53 -6.09 -2.99
N ALA A 66 6.28 -6.49 -3.22
CA ALA A 66 5.95 -7.45 -4.26
C ALA A 66 6.36 -6.91 -5.64
N ALA A 67 5.98 -5.69 -6.05
CA ALA A 67 6.43 -5.25 -7.38
C ALA A 67 7.92 -4.88 -7.48
N LEU A 68 8.63 -4.64 -6.37
CA LEU A 68 10.10 -4.61 -6.40
C LEU A 68 10.66 -6.02 -6.65
N LEU A 69 10.15 -7.03 -5.95
CA LEU A 69 10.54 -8.42 -6.18
C LEU A 69 10.22 -8.88 -7.60
N LYS A 70 9.07 -8.48 -8.15
CA LYS A 70 8.68 -8.72 -9.55
C LYS A 70 9.78 -8.24 -10.51
N ILE A 71 10.32 -7.03 -10.30
CA ILE A 71 11.39 -6.49 -11.14
C ILE A 71 12.63 -7.40 -11.10
N GLU A 72 13.06 -7.83 -9.91
CA GLU A 72 14.22 -8.70 -9.77
C GLU A 72 13.98 -10.10 -10.37
N ILE A 73 12.78 -10.66 -10.21
CA ILE A 73 12.37 -11.91 -10.85
C ILE A 73 12.41 -11.77 -12.38
N LEU A 74 11.87 -10.69 -12.94
CA LEU A 74 11.84 -10.46 -14.37
C LEU A 74 13.25 -10.25 -14.95
N LYS A 75 14.14 -9.55 -14.24
CA LYS A 75 15.56 -9.44 -14.62
C LYS A 75 16.24 -10.81 -14.63
N SER A 76 16.05 -11.60 -13.57
CA SER A 76 16.61 -12.95 -13.48
C SER A 76 16.12 -13.86 -14.60
N LEU A 77 14.81 -13.86 -14.85
CA LEU A 77 14.17 -14.64 -15.90
C LEU A 77 14.65 -14.20 -17.30
N ALA A 78 14.71 -12.90 -17.57
CA ALA A 78 15.22 -12.37 -18.83
C ALA A 78 16.69 -12.72 -19.04
N ASN A 79 17.51 -12.64 -17.98
CA ASN A 79 18.91 -13.07 -18.03
C ASN A 79 19.03 -14.55 -18.43
N GLN A 80 18.21 -15.40 -17.82
CA GLN A 80 18.17 -16.83 -18.09
C GLN A 80 17.73 -17.15 -19.52
N ILE A 81 16.61 -16.59 -20.00
CA ILE A 81 16.11 -16.76 -21.37
C ILE A 81 17.20 -16.38 -22.40
N TRP A 82 17.88 -15.26 -22.17
CA TRP A 82 18.96 -14.82 -23.05
C TRP A 82 20.13 -15.80 -23.03
N ASN A 83 20.54 -16.31 -21.86
CA ASN A 83 21.61 -17.31 -21.75
C ASN A 83 21.25 -18.62 -22.46
N GLU A 84 20.02 -19.09 -22.31
CA GLU A 84 19.53 -20.29 -23.01
C GLU A 84 19.58 -20.09 -24.52
N ALA A 85 19.10 -18.94 -25.03
CA ALA A 85 19.13 -18.64 -26.46
C ALA A 85 20.56 -18.54 -27.00
N GLY A 86 21.49 -18.02 -26.20
CA GLY A 86 22.92 -17.98 -26.52
C GLY A 86 23.60 -19.35 -26.57
N ALA A 87 23.06 -20.34 -25.85
CA ALA A 87 23.62 -21.69 -25.76
C ALA A 87 23.12 -22.64 -26.86
N LEU A 88 22.01 -22.33 -27.54
CA LEU A 88 21.42 -23.22 -28.55
C LEU A 88 22.34 -23.52 -29.74
N ARG A 89 23.11 -22.52 -30.19
CA ARG A 89 23.90 -22.61 -31.43
C ARG A 89 25.27 -21.98 -31.25
N SER A 90 26.26 -22.48 -31.99
CA SER A 90 27.65 -21.98 -31.96
C SER A 90 27.82 -20.57 -32.56
N SER A 91 26.81 -20.03 -33.24
CA SER A 91 26.81 -18.65 -33.75
C SER A 91 27.07 -17.64 -32.63
N CYS A 92 27.80 -16.57 -32.94
CA CYS A 92 28.03 -15.45 -32.02
C CYS A 92 26.85 -14.48 -31.93
N ARG A 93 25.87 -14.60 -32.83
CA ARG A 93 24.64 -13.81 -32.84
C ARG A 93 23.43 -14.70 -32.64
N ILE A 94 22.59 -14.36 -31.66
CA ILE A 94 21.32 -15.03 -31.38
C ILE A 94 20.30 -14.58 -32.42
N SER A 95 19.86 -15.50 -33.27
CA SER A 95 18.86 -15.23 -34.31
C SER A 95 17.44 -15.20 -33.74
N LYS A 96 16.49 -14.69 -34.53
CA LYS A 96 15.06 -14.76 -34.18
C LYS A 96 14.63 -16.20 -33.89
N LYS A 97 15.09 -17.17 -34.69
CA LYS A 97 14.76 -18.59 -34.52
C LYS A 97 15.33 -19.20 -33.23
N ASP A 98 16.50 -18.74 -32.77
CA ASP A 98 17.04 -19.15 -31.45
C ASP A 98 16.08 -18.69 -30.35
N MET A 99 15.65 -17.43 -30.43
CA MET A 99 14.77 -16.83 -29.44
C MET A 99 13.35 -17.43 -29.47
N GLU A 100 12.79 -17.70 -30.67
CA GLU A 100 11.51 -18.42 -30.83
C GLU A 100 11.53 -19.80 -30.14
N GLU A 101 12.65 -20.52 -30.22
CA GLU A 101 12.78 -21.87 -29.65
C GLU A 101 12.79 -21.87 -28.11
N VAL A 102 13.43 -20.86 -27.50
CA VAL A 102 13.45 -20.70 -26.03
C VAL A 102 12.14 -20.14 -25.50
N LEU A 103 11.51 -19.22 -26.23
CA LEU A 103 10.25 -18.59 -25.81
C LEU A 103 9.02 -19.44 -26.07
N ALA A 104 9.09 -20.45 -26.95
CA ALA A 104 7.97 -21.33 -27.29
C ALA A 104 7.13 -21.84 -26.09
N PRO A 105 7.71 -22.37 -24.98
CA PRO A 105 6.92 -22.81 -23.84
C PRO A 105 6.19 -21.66 -23.13
N TYR A 106 6.83 -20.49 -23.02
CA TYR A 106 6.20 -19.30 -22.44
C TYR A 106 5.03 -18.82 -23.32
N VAL A 107 5.25 -18.73 -24.64
CA VAL A 107 4.23 -18.32 -25.61
C VAL A 107 3.04 -19.29 -25.60
N ALA A 108 3.28 -20.59 -25.50
CA ALA A 108 2.21 -21.59 -25.40
C ALA A 108 1.35 -21.37 -24.13
N GLN A 109 1.99 -21.15 -22.98
CA GLN A 109 1.28 -20.89 -21.73
C GLN A 109 0.51 -19.57 -21.76
N VAL A 110 1.13 -18.49 -22.25
CA VAL A 110 0.48 -17.19 -22.47
C VAL A 110 -0.77 -17.35 -23.33
N ASN A 111 -0.65 -18.03 -24.48
CA ASN A 111 -1.78 -18.21 -25.39
C ASN A 111 -2.89 -19.05 -24.76
N SER A 112 -2.55 -20.08 -23.97
CA SER A 112 -3.55 -20.86 -23.23
C SER A 112 -4.25 -20.05 -22.13
N THR A 113 -3.58 -19.04 -21.57
CA THR A 113 -4.09 -18.22 -20.48
C THR A 113 -4.92 -17.03 -20.99
N PHE A 114 -4.50 -16.41 -22.08
CA PHE A 114 -5.06 -15.15 -22.60
C PHE A 114 -5.68 -15.28 -24.01
N SER A 115 -6.24 -16.45 -24.35
CA SER A 115 -6.90 -16.68 -25.64
C SER A 115 -8.23 -15.93 -25.81
N SER A 116 -8.78 -15.32 -24.76
CA SER A 116 -10.02 -14.55 -24.85
C SER A 116 -9.78 -13.16 -25.45
N PRO A 117 -10.82 -12.53 -26.06
CA PRO A 117 -10.75 -11.15 -26.54
C PRO A 117 -10.27 -10.15 -25.47
N GLU A 118 -10.72 -10.32 -24.22
CA GLU A 118 -10.33 -9.48 -23.08
C GLU A 118 -8.85 -9.66 -22.74
N GLY A 119 -8.35 -10.91 -22.76
CA GLY A 119 -6.93 -11.20 -22.55
C GLY A 119 -6.03 -10.64 -23.65
N LEU A 120 -6.50 -10.63 -24.90
CA LEU A 120 -5.81 -9.99 -26.02
C LEU A 120 -5.78 -8.47 -25.89
N GLN A 121 -6.89 -7.86 -25.46
CA GLN A 121 -6.95 -6.43 -25.18
C GLN A 121 -5.99 -6.03 -24.06
N ALA A 122 -5.99 -6.78 -22.95
CA ALA A 122 -5.07 -6.57 -21.84
C ALA A 122 -3.60 -6.60 -22.28
N ARG A 123 -3.21 -7.57 -23.12
CA ARG A 123 -1.88 -7.62 -23.74
C ARG A 123 -1.55 -6.37 -24.54
N SER A 124 -2.46 -5.94 -25.41
CA SER A 124 -2.28 -4.75 -26.25
C SER A 124 -2.14 -3.46 -25.44
N GLU A 125 -2.89 -3.34 -24.34
CA GLU A 125 -2.88 -2.16 -23.48
C GLU A 125 -1.65 -2.15 -22.56
N TYR A 126 -1.27 -3.28 -21.96
CA TYR A 126 -0.07 -3.38 -21.13
C TYR A 126 1.22 -3.21 -21.94
N ALA A 127 1.23 -3.62 -23.22
CA ALA A 127 2.35 -3.37 -24.14
C ALA A 127 2.62 -1.88 -24.38
N ARG A 128 1.80 -0.96 -23.83
CA ARG A 128 2.10 0.47 -23.80
C ARG A 128 3.13 0.82 -22.73
N ILE A 129 3.25 0.02 -21.67
CA ILE A 129 4.25 0.21 -20.60
C ILE A 129 5.60 -0.28 -21.11
N THR A 130 6.61 0.57 -20.96
CA THR A 130 8.00 0.33 -21.40
C THR A 130 8.86 -0.36 -20.36
N GLU A 131 8.27 -0.81 -19.25
CA GLU A 131 8.98 -1.44 -18.13
C GLU A 131 9.73 -2.71 -18.56
N ASN A 132 9.14 -3.53 -19.45
CA ASN A 132 9.80 -4.74 -19.95
C ASN A 132 11.06 -4.42 -20.78
N TRP A 133 11.04 -3.33 -21.55
CA TRP A 133 12.24 -2.85 -22.24
C TRP A 133 13.30 -2.35 -21.24
N ARG A 134 12.88 -1.72 -20.14
CA ARG A 134 13.79 -1.34 -19.05
C ARG A 134 14.34 -2.52 -18.28
N VAL A 135 13.61 -3.63 -18.14
CA VAL A 135 14.15 -4.89 -17.61
C VAL A 135 15.32 -5.35 -18.48
N LEU A 136 15.13 -5.40 -19.82
CA LEU A 136 16.21 -5.76 -20.74
C LEU A 136 17.40 -4.80 -20.68
N LEU A 137 17.15 -3.49 -20.57
CA LEU A 137 18.21 -2.49 -20.43
C LEU A 137 18.94 -2.59 -19.08
N SER A 138 18.25 -2.99 -18.02
CA SER A 138 18.84 -3.17 -16.68
C SER A 138 19.81 -4.35 -16.63
N LEU A 139 19.67 -5.33 -17.53
CA LEU A 139 20.61 -6.46 -17.57
C LEU A 139 22.05 -5.99 -17.80
N PHE A 140 22.28 -4.98 -18.63
CA PHE A 140 23.62 -4.45 -18.93
C PHE A 140 24.38 -3.96 -17.70
N TYR A 141 23.66 -3.64 -16.62
CA TYR A 141 24.18 -3.13 -15.37
C TYR A 141 24.56 -4.24 -14.37
N GLN A 142 24.23 -5.51 -14.66
CA GLN A 142 24.52 -6.63 -13.77
C GLN A 142 25.95 -7.15 -13.95
N THR A 143 26.74 -7.12 -12.87
CA THR A 143 28.16 -7.54 -12.90
C THR A 143 28.39 -9.04 -13.08
N GLU A 144 27.33 -9.85 -12.96
CA GLU A 144 27.34 -11.30 -13.17
C GLU A 144 27.08 -11.70 -14.63
N LEU A 145 26.81 -10.72 -15.50
CA LEU A 145 26.77 -10.92 -16.94
C LEU A 145 28.16 -11.34 -17.44
N LYS A 146 28.40 -12.65 -17.43
CA LYS A 146 29.42 -13.25 -18.30
C LYS A 146 29.06 -12.90 -19.74
N GLU A 147 30.09 -12.66 -20.55
CA GLU A 147 30.06 -12.37 -21.98
C GLU A 147 28.79 -12.87 -22.71
N LYS A 148 27.77 -12.01 -22.84
CA LYS A 148 26.53 -12.36 -23.55
C LYS A 148 26.72 -12.24 -25.06
N LYS A 149 26.21 -13.22 -25.80
CA LYS A 149 26.07 -13.14 -27.26
C LYS A 149 25.06 -12.06 -27.65
N VAL A 150 25.37 -11.33 -28.72
CA VAL A 150 24.52 -10.26 -29.26
C VAL A 150 23.24 -10.85 -29.86
N LEU A 151 22.08 -10.27 -29.53
CA LEU A 151 20.80 -10.55 -30.19
C LEU A 151 20.73 -9.85 -31.55
N ALA A 152 20.24 -10.57 -32.56
CA ALA A 152 19.74 -9.92 -33.79
C ALA A 152 18.61 -8.95 -33.47
N SER A 153 18.41 -7.93 -34.30
CA SER A 153 17.43 -6.88 -34.01
C SER A 153 16.00 -7.44 -33.96
N GLU A 154 15.70 -8.43 -34.81
CA GLU A 154 14.44 -9.18 -34.82
C GLU A 154 14.31 -10.11 -33.60
N ALA A 155 15.42 -10.65 -33.10
CA ALA A 155 15.43 -11.45 -31.87
C ALA A 155 15.20 -10.58 -30.63
N LEU A 156 15.83 -9.39 -30.58
CA LEU A 156 15.59 -8.40 -29.52
C LEU A 156 14.14 -7.91 -29.54
N GLU A 157 13.56 -7.73 -30.74
CA GLU A 157 12.14 -7.33 -30.89
C GLU A 157 11.20 -8.39 -30.35
N LEU A 158 11.40 -9.64 -30.77
CA LEU A 158 10.66 -10.78 -30.26
C LEU A 158 10.82 -10.92 -28.75
N PHE A 159 12.03 -10.70 -28.22
CA PHE A 159 12.28 -10.87 -26.80
C PHE A 159 11.58 -9.81 -25.95
N GLY A 160 11.69 -8.51 -26.30
CA GLY A 160 11.01 -7.46 -25.53
C GLY A 160 9.48 -7.55 -25.59
N THR A 161 8.92 -7.92 -26.74
CA THR A 161 7.47 -8.15 -26.88
C THR A 161 7.02 -9.37 -26.08
N SER A 162 7.75 -10.48 -26.14
CA SER A 162 7.41 -11.69 -25.38
C SER A 162 7.60 -11.50 -23.87
N LEU A 163 8.55 -10.66 -23.43
CA LEU A 163 8.72 -10.33 -22.03
C LEU A 163 7.49 -9.60 -21.47
N THR A 164 6.82 -8.77 -22.30
CA THR A 164 5.53 -8.16 -21.94
C THR A 164 4.46 -9.20 -21.64
N ASP A 165 4.34 -10.20 -22.51
CA ASP A 165 3.40 -11.30 -22.33
C ASP A 165 3.74 -12.17 -21.11
N ILE A 166 5.03 -12.43 -20.88
CA ILE A 166 5.53 -13.18 -19.72
C ILE A 166 5.22 -12.41 -18.43
N THR A 167 5.41 -11.10 -18.40
CA THR A 167 5.09 -10.27 -17.23
C THR A 167 3.60 -10.33 -16.90
N LEU A 168 2.72 -10.22 -17.90
CA LEU A 168 1.28 -10.39 -17.67
C LEU A 168 0.90 -11.78 -17.17
N LEU A 169 1.50 -12.84 -17.74
CA LEU A 169 1.32 -14.19 -17.24
C LEU A 169 1.78 -14.31 -15.78
N PHE A 170 2.93 -13.74 -15.45
CA PHE A 170 3.50 -13.77 -14.11
C PHE A 170 2.61 -13.02 -13.10
N LEU A 171 2.10 -11.84 -13.45
CA LEU A 171 1.15 -11.08 -12.64
C LEU A 171 -0.16 -11.85 -12.42
N HIS A 172 -0.68 -12.49 -13.48
CA HIS A 172 -1.87 -13.33 -13.39
C HIS A 172 -1.66 -14.53 -12.46
N LEU A 173 -0.53 -15.24 -12.58
CA LEU A 173 -0.19 -16.35 -11.71
C LEU A 173 0.00 -15.89 -10.26
N SER A 174 0.68 -14.77 -10.03
CA SER A 174 0.90 -14.20 -8.68
C SER A 174 -0.42 -13.84 -8.01
N SER A 175 -1.37 -13.26 -8.75
CA SER A 175 -2.72 -13.01 -8.26
C SER A 175 -3.48 -14.29 -7.90
N ARG A 176 -3.31 -15.36 -8.69
CA ARG A 176 -3.92 -16.65 -8.36
C ARG A 176 -3.37 -17.25 -7.08
N GLU A 177 -2.06 -17.13 -6.83
CA GLU A 177 -1.45 -17.58 -5.57
C GLU A 177 -1.96 -16.75 -4.40
N ALA A 178 -1.98 -15.42 -4.53
CA ALA A 178 -2.52 -14.53 -3.52
C ALA A 178 -3.98 -14.85 -3.17
N LYS A 179 -4.84 -15.06 -4.18
CA LYS A 179 -6.25 -15.47 -3.99
C LYS A 179 -6.36 -16.83 -3.31
N ALA A 180 -5.50 -17.79 -3.65
CA ALA A 180 -5.48 -19.12 -3.03
C ALA A 180 -5.01 -19.07 -1.58
N ALA A 181 -4.11 -18.15 -1.23
CA ALA A 181 -3.63 -17.89 0.13
C ALA A 181 -4.56 -16.99 0.96
N GLY A 182 -5.65 -16.47 0.37
CA GLY A 182 -6.58 -15.56 1.05
C GLY A 182 -6.03 -14.14 1.24
N HIS A 183 -4.96 -13.78 0.54
CA HIS A 183 -4.38 -12.44 0.61
C HIS A 183 -5.25 -11.40 -0.13
N ARG A 184 -5.34 -10.20 0.44
CA ARG A 184 -6.05 -9.05 -0.17
C ARG A 184 -5.19 -8.26 -1.16
N GLU A 185 -3.88 -8.49 -1.14
CA GLU A 185 -2.89 -7.95 -2.07
C GLU A 185 -1.86 -9.04 -2.38
N VAL A 186 -1.23 -8.97 -3.55
CA VAL A 186 -0.15 -9.87 -3.93
C VAL A 186 1.07 -9.55 -3.08
N GLN A 187 1.54 -10.55 -2.33
CA GLN A 187 2.72 -10.49 -1.47
C GLN A 187 3.96 -11.10 -2.16
N PRO A 188 5.18 -10.83 -1.63
CA PRO A 188 6.41 -11.43 -2.14
C PRO A 188 6.36 -12.97 -2.22
N GLU A 189 5.70 -13.63 -1.28
CA GLU A 189 5.64 -15.11 -1.26
C GLU A 189 4.76 -15.67 -2.39
N ASP A 190 3.68 -14.96 -2.74
CA ASP A 190 2.80 -15.32 -3.86
C ASP A 190 3.56 -15.27 -5.19
N MET A 191 4.44 -14.28 -5.34
CA MET A 191 5.31 -14.15 -6.52
C MET A 191 6.35 -15.27 -6.62
N LYS A 192 6.92 -15.71 -5.49
CA LYS A 192 7.84 -16.86 -5.48
C LYS A 192 7.12 -18.15 -5.88
N GLN A 193 5.89 -18.35 -5.40
CA GLN A 193 5.08 -19.50 -5.79
C GLN A 193 4.67 -19.43 -7.27
N ALA A 194 4.30 -18.25 -7.77
CA ALA A 194 3.98 -18.03 -9.17
C ALA A 194 5.17 -18.28 -10.10
N LEU A 195 6.39 -17.94 -9.67
CA LEU A 195 7.62 -18.20 -10.44
C LEU A 195 7.81 -19.70 -10.70
N GLN A 196 7.46 -20.56 -9.74
CA GLN A 196 7.54 -22.02 -9.91
C GLN A 196 6.52 -22.56 -10.94
N LYS A 197 5.51 -21.77 -11.30
CA LYS A 197 4.47 -22.11 -12.29
C LYS A 197 4.79 -21.62 -13.70
N LEU A 198 5.87 -20.85 -13.87
CA LEU A 198 6.42 -20.52 -15.17
C LEU A 198 7.19 -21.72 -15.73
N PRO A 199 7.37 -21.82 -17.06
CA PRO A 199 8.15 -22.89 -17.65
C PRO A 199 9.57 -22.92 -17.07
N PRO A 200 10.08 -24.10 -16.67
CA PRO A 200 11.39 -24.20 -16.06
C PRO A 200 12.50 -23.87 -17.05
N ALA A 201 13.63 -23.41 -16.51
CA ALA A 201 14.87 -23.24 -17.24
C ALA A 201 15.28 -24.53 -17.96
N ARG A 202 15.73 -24.42 -19.21
CA ARG A 202 16.44 -25.55 -19.83
C ARG A 202 17.84 -25.61 -19.23
N GLU A 203 18.25 -26.78 -18.72
CA GLU A 203 19.65 -27.02 -18.37
C GLU A 203 20.52 -26.83 -19.62
N SER A 204 21.35 -25.79 -19.60
CA SER A 204 22.23 -25.43 -20.71
C SER A 204 23.68 -25.72 -20.30
N LYS A 205 24.32 -26.68 -20.98
CA LYS A 205 25.77 -26.77 -21.02
C LYS A 205 26.26 -25.71 -22.00
N SER A 206 27.02 -24.74 -21.51
CA SER A 206 27.52 -23.65 -22.35
C SER A 206 28.32 -24.23 -23.53
N VAL A 207 27.88 -23.94 -24.75
CA VAL A 207 28.68 -24.13 -25.95
C VAL A 207 29.35 -22.78 -26.21
N LEU A 208 30.34 -22.43 -25.39
CA LEU A 208 31.16 -21.25 -25.65
C LEU A 208 32.08 -21.57 -26.83
N ALA A 209 31.76 -21.02 -28.00
CA ALA A 209 32.73 -20.88 -29.08
C ALA A 209 33.78 -19.88 -28.61
N GLU A 210 35.05 -20.26 -28.62
CA GLU A 210 36.17 -19.57 -27.93
C GLU A 210 36.44 -18.11 -28.35
N THR A 211 35.67 -17.49 -29.25
CA THR A 211 35.86 -16.08 -29.66
C THR A 211 34.57 -15.44 -30.19
N CYS A 212 33.61 -15.12 -29.32
CA CYS A 212 32.46 -14.28 -29.69
C CYS A 212 32.57 -12.89 -29.08
N PRO A 213 32.27 -11.81 -29.82
CA PRO A 213 32.23 -10.47 -29.24
C PRO A 213 31.16 -10.43 -28.16
N SER A 214 31.63 -10.23 -26.94
CA SER A 214 30.82 -10.19 -25.74
C SER A 214 30.28 -8.80 -25.47
N ILE A 215 29.10 -8.74 -24.89
CA ILE A 215 28.57 -7.50 -24.34
C ILE A 215 29.04 -7.38 -22.90
N SER A 216 29.99 -6.48 -22.68
CA SER A 216 30.35 -5.96 -21.35
C SER A 216 30.50 -4.46 -21.50
N LEU A 217 29.85 -3.70 -20.62
CA LEU A 217 29.97 -2.25 -20.59
C LEU A 217 30.94 -1.85 -19.48
N ALA A 218 31.84 -0.91 -19.79
CA ALA A 218 32.67 -0.29 -18.77
C ALA A 218 31.82 0.64 -17.88
N TYR A 219 32.40 1.11 -16.77
CA TYR A 219 31.74 2.06 -15.88
C TYR A 219 31.24 3.30 -16.64
N GLU A 220 32.09 3.86 -17.51
CA GLU A 220 31.79 5.05 -18.29
C GLU A 220 30.64 4.81 -19.27
N ASP A 221 30.57 3.62 -19.86
CA ASP A 221 29.49 3.23 -20.76
C ASP A 221 28.16 3.11 -20.00
N LEU A 222 28.16 2.50 -18.82
CA LEU A 222 26.97 2.39 -17.97
C LEU A 222 26.47 3.76 -17.51
N LEU A 223 27.39 4.67 -17.17
CA LEU A 223 27.05 6.04 -16.83
C LEU A 223 26.49 6.80 -18.05
N ALA A 224 27.04 6.57 -19.25
CA ALA A 224 26.52 7.15 -20.49
C ALA A 224 25.10 6.65 -20.80
N VAL A 225 24.83 5.35 -20.63
CA VAL A 225 23.49 4.77 -20.78
C VAL A 225 22.52 5.35 -19.75
N THR A 226 22.98 5.59 -18.51
CA THR A 226 22.18 6.22 -17.45
C THR A 226 21.73 7.63 -17.87
N LYS A 227 22.67 8.46 -18.34
CA LYS A 227 22.39 9.81 -18.86
C LYS A 227 21.46 9.78 -20.06
N GLN A 228 21.67 8.84 -20.99
CA GLN A 228 20.81 8.70 -22.16
C GLN A 228 19.37 8.31 -21.78
N ASN A 229 19.19 7.42 -20.80
CA ASN A 229 17.88 7.05 -20.28
C ASN A 229 17.15 8.24 -19.64
N VAL A 230 17.85 9.03 -18.82
CA VAL A 230 17.30 10.25 -18.18
C VAL A 230 16.89 11.28 -19.25
N HIS A 231 17.79 11.62 -20.18
CA HIS A 231 17.48 12.56 -21.26
C HIS A 231 16.32 12.10 -22.13
N GLN A 232 16.25 10.80 -22.46
CA GLN A 232 15.15 10.25 -23.24
C GLN A 232 13.81 10.44 -22.52
N LYS A 233 13.75 10.15 -21.21
CA LYS A 233 12.53 10.31 -20.43
C LYS A 233 12.06 11.76 -20.37
N ILE A 234 12.99 12.71 -20.18
CA ILE A 234 12.70 14.15 -20.28
C ILE A 234 12.12 14.49 -21.65
N SER A 235 12.78 14.05 -22.73
CA SER A 235 12.34 14.32 -24.11
C SER A 235 10.96 13.75 -24.41
N SER A 236 10.64 12.55 -23.92
CA SER A 236 9.33 11.92 -24.08
C SER A 236 8.24 12.66 -23.30
N LEU A 237 8.48 13.02 -22.04
CA LEU A 237 7.52 13.80 -21.25
C LEU A 237 7.28 15.21 -21.84
N GLN A 238 8.33 15.90 -22.27
CA GLN A 238 8.21 17.19 -22.97
C GLN A 238 7.42 17.07 -24.28
N SER A 239 7.63 15.97 -25.01
CA SER A 239 6.95 15.69 -26.26
C SER A 239 5.47 15.36 -26.07
N TRP A 240 5.13 14.70 -24.96
CA TRP A 240 3.75 14.40 -24.56
C TRP A 240 3.04 15.66 -24.05
N ASN A 241 3.67 16.39 -23.13
CA ASN A 241 3.14 17.59 -22.48
C ASN A 241 3.44 18.89 -23.25
N LYS A 242 3.49 18.82 -24.58
CA LYS A 242 3.85 19.94 -25.48
C LYS A 242 3.11 21.25 -25.18
N ARG A 243 1.84 21.20 -24.77
CA ARG A 243 1.08 22.43 -24.46
C ARG A 243 1.60 23.15 -23.22
N ALA A 244 1.96 22.40 -22.18
CA ALA A 244 2.51 22.96 -20.94
C ALA A 244 3.92 23.55 -21.15
N TRP A 245 4.69 22.96 -22.07
CA TRP A 245 6.07 23.35 -22.38
C TRP A 245 6.20 24.44 -23.45
N LYS A 246 5.25 24.52 -24.40
CA LYS A 246 5.31 25.47 -25.52
C LYS A 246 5.36 26.93 -25.06
N SER A 247 4.55 27.32 -24.08
CA SER A 247 4.54 28.70 -23.55
C SER A 247 5.84 29.08 -22.82
N GLU A 248 6.55 28.09 -22.27
CA GLU A 248 7.72 28.31 -21.42
C GLU A 248 9.03 28.30 -22.21
N LEU A 249 9.16 27.38 -23.18
CA LEU A 249 10.28 27.32 -24.12
C LEU A 249 10.31 28.53 -25.07
N GLU A 250 9.15 29.06 -25.46
CA GLU A 250 9.04 30.27 -26.31
C GLU A 250 9.58 31.53 -25.60
N ARG A 251 9.67 31.54 -24.27
CA ARG A 251 10.22 32.66 -23.49
C ARG A 251 11.76 32.68 -23.39
N LYS A 252 12.48 31.72 -23.98
CA LYS A 252 13.96 31.61 -23.97
C LYS A 252 14.58 31.71 -22.56
N ARG A 253 13.92 31.15 -21.56
CA ARG A 253 14.43 31.08 -20.18
C ARG A 253 15.39 29.90 -20.03
N GLY A 254 16.35 30.00 -19.09
CA GLY A 254 17.22 28.88 -18.73
C GLY A 254 16.43 27.77 -18.04
N GLU A 255 16.86 26.51 -18.14
CA GLU A 255 16.12 25.36 -17.61
C GLU A 255 15.83 25.45 -16.11
N HIS A 256 16.76 26.00 -15.33
CA HIS A 256 16.55 26.27 -13.91
C HIS A 256 15.38 27.23 -13.66
N ASP A 257 15.21 28.27 -14.49
CA ASP A 257 14.08 29.20 -14.34
C ASP A 257 12.75 28.53 -14.69
N ILE A 258 12.76 27.64 -15.68
CA ILE A 258 11.61 26.83 -16.05
C ILE A 258 11.22 25.89 -14.88
N ALA A 259 12.21 25.26 -14.24
CA ALA A 259 12.00 24.40 -13.08
C ALA A 259 11.33 25.14 -11.91
N LEU A 260 11.78 26.37 -11.61
CA LEU A 260 11.17 27.20 -10.57
C LEU A 260 9.71 27.57 -10.89
N GLU A 261 9.40 27.82 -12.16
CA GLU A 261 8.03 28.14 -12.57
C GLU A 261 7.08 26.95 -12.54
N PHE A 262 7.57 25.75 -12.88
CA PHE A 262 6.81 24.54 -12.67
C PHE A 262 6.56 24.27 -11.19
N LEU A 263 7.58 24.43 -10.34
CA LEU A 263 7.43 24.31 -8.89
C LEU A 263 6.39 25.29 -8.35
N ALA A 264 6.39 26.53 -8.85
CA ALA A 264 5.40 27.54 -8.48
C ALA A 264 3.96 27.15 -8.87
N LYS A 265 3.77 26.50 -10.04
CA LYS A 265 2.46 26.07 -10.53
C LYS A 265 1.86 24.91 -9.72
N VAL A 266 2.70 24.02 -9.18
CA VAL A 266 2.27 22.86 -8.39
C VAL A 266 2.30 23.12 -6.88
N SER A 267 2.74 24.30 -6.46
CA SER A 267 2.73 24.69 -5.05
C SER A 267 1.30 25.03 -4.60
N PRO A 268 0.81 24.46 -3.48
CA PRO A 268 -0.50 24.78 -2.93
C PRO A 268 -0.57 26.20 -2.34
N VAL A 269 0.58 26.81 -2.04
CA VAL A 269 0.69 28.18 -1.51
C VAL A 269 1.68 29.01 -2.33
N PRO A 270 1.51 30.34 -2.44
CA PRO A 270 2.46 31.19 -3.15
C PRO A 270 3.83 31.17 -2.47
N LEU A 271 4.91 30.99 -3.25
CA LEU A 271 6.29 30.99 -2.78
C LEU A 271 7.09 32.11 -3.45
N THR A 272 7.94 32.80 -2.68
CA THR A 272 8.95 33.69 -3.27
C THR A 272 9.93 32.88 -4.13
N ARG A 273 10.58 33.53 -5.10
CA ARG A 273 11.56 32.86 -5.97
C ARG A 273 12.73 32.22 -5.19
N LYS A 274 13.17 32.86 -4.10
CA LYS A 274 14.21 32.30 -3.22
C LYS A 274 13.72 31.05 -2.46
N ALA A 275 12.45 31.04 -2.06
CA ALA A 275 11.83 29.89 -1.41
C ALA A 275 11.65 28.71 -2.39
N GLN A 276 11.28 28.98 -3.64
CA GLN A 276 11.25 27.98 -4.72
C GLN A 276 12.63 27.34 -4.91
N SER A 277 13.69 28.16 -5.01
CA SER A 277 15.06 27.65 -5.12
C SER A 277 15.49 26.83 -3.90
N TYR A 278 15.06 27.22 -2.69
CA TYR A 278 15.36 26.47 -1.48
C TYR A 278 14.75 25.05 -1.49
N VAL A 279 13.48 24.90 -1.86
CA VAL A 279 12.82 23.58 -1.96
C VAL A 279 13.52 22.71 -2.99
N LEU A 280 13.81 23.27 -4.17
CA LEU A 280 14.50 22.56 -5.25
C LEU A 280 15.90 22.08 -4.83
N ASP A 281 16.67 22.95 -4.18
CA ASP A 281 18.03 22.65 -3.72
C ASP A 281 18.03 21.62 -2.57
N ALA A 282 17.01 21.63 -1.70
CA ALA A 282 16.85 20.63 -0.64
C ALA A 282 16.63 19.22 -1.21
N VAL A 283 15.70 19.06 -2.16
CA VAL A 283 15.45 17.77 -2.82
C VAL A 283 16.66 17.34 -3.66
N MET A 284 17.26 18.26 -4.41
CA MET A 284 18.44 17.98 -5.23
C MET A 284 19.62 17.48 -4.39
N LYS A 285 19.81 18.00 -3.18
CA LYS A 285 20.82 17.48 -2.23
C LYS A 285 20.57 16.03 -1.84
N ALA A 286 19.32 15.63 -1.60
CA ALA A 286 18.98 14.24 -1.28
C ALA A 286 19.26 13.32 -2.49
N VAL A 287 18.89 13.73 -3.70
CA VAL A 287 19.16 12.97 -4.94
C VAL A 287 20.67 12.87 -5.21
N ARG A 288 21.41 13.97 -5.04
CA ARG A 288 22.89 14.01 -5.16
C ARG A 288 23.59 13.11 -4.15
N TYR A 289 23.02 12.93 -2.98
CA TYR A 289 23.56 12.04 -1.98
C TYR A 289 23.44 10.58 -2.40
N ILE A 290 22.26 10.19 -2.89
CA ILE A 290 21.99 8.85 -3.42
C ILE A 290 22.88 8.56 -4.64
N SER A 291 23.04 9.54 -5.54
CA SER A 291 23.86 9.37 -6.76
C SER A 291 25.33 9.03 -6.47
N LYS A 292 25.84 9.37 -5.29
CA LYS A 292 27.22 9.09 -4.86
C LYS A 292 27.36 7.81 -4.01
N GLY A 293 26.26 7.11 -3.74
CA GLY A 293 26.26 5.81 -3.06
C GLY A 293 26.48 5.87 -1.54
N TYR A 294 25.91 6.88 -0.87
CA TYR A 294 26.00 7.03 0.59
C TYR A 294 24.67 6.69 1.30
N TYR A 295 24.75 6.34 2.59
CA TYR A 295 23.61 6.06 3.49
C TYR A 295 23.70 6.83 4.82
N PRO A 296 22.60 7.42 5.33
CA PRO A 296 22.61 8.18 6.58
C PRO A 296 22.30 7.26 7.78
N GLU A 297 23.16 7.18 8.80
CA GLU A 297 22.88 6.30 9.96
C GLU A 297 21.69 6.74 10.84
N ARG A 298 21.22 7.99 10.71
CA ARG A 298 19.98 8.50 11.33
C ARG A 298 19.45 9.65 10.48
N SER A 299 18.39 9.45 9.73
CA SER A 299 17.76 10.53 8.98
C SER A 299 16.81 11.32 9.87
N ASN A 300 17.14 12.60 10.05
CA ASN A 300 16.16 13.64 10.32
C ASN A 300 16.29 14.62 9.17
N LEU A 301 15.57 14.37 8.05
CA LEU A 301 15.50 15.26 6.86
C LEU A 301 15.28 16.75 7.19
N MET A 302 14.87 17.02 8.42
CA MET A 302 14.29 18.26 8.91
C MET A 302 15.22 19.04 9.87
N TYR A 303 16.52 18.71 9.94
CA TYR A 303 17.54 19.46 10.71
C TYR A 303 18.70 19.87 9.79
N GLU A 304 18.50 20.89 8.94
CA GLU A 304 19.54 21.47 8.07
C GLU A 304 20.25 20.49 7.09
N PRO A 305 20.89 20.99 6.01
CA PRO A 305 21.48 20.11 5.01
C PRO A 305 22.73 19.42 5.55
N LEU A 306 22.58 18.16 5.95
CA LEU A 306 23.63 17.14 6.01
C LEU A 306 24.77 17.32 7.04
N THR A 307 24.73 18.25 7.99
CA THR A 307 25.83 18.38 8.98
C THR A 307 25.80 17.38 10.13
N LEU A 308 24.80 16.49 10.20
CA LEU A 308 24.61 15.51 11.30
C LEU A 308 24.54 14.05 10.85
N PHE A 309 25.00 13.70 9.65
CA PHE A 309 25.08 12.31 9.24
C PHE A 309 26.40 11.71 9.68
N ASN A 310 26.36 10.69 10.54
CA ASN A 310 27.40 9.67 10.51
C ASN A 310 27.20 8.90 9.19
N TYR A 311 28.16 9.06 8.29
CA TYR A 311 28.08 8.54 6.94
C TYR A 311 28.67 7.15 6.88
N HIS A 312 27.89 6.18 6.41
CA HIS A 312 28.46 4.93 5.91
C HIS A 312 28.31 4.89 4.39
N PRO A 313 29.34 4.48 3.64
CA PRO A 313 29.15 4.10 2.25
C PRO A 313 28.13 2.96 2.20
N ILE A 314 27.32 2.90 1.13
CA ILE A 314 26.31 1.83 0.97
C ILE A 314 26.98 0.45 1.20
N TRP A 315 28.27 0.27 0.83
CA TRP A 315 29.18 -0.78 1.32
C TRP A 315 30.67 -0.33 1.32
N ASP A 316 31.49 -1.03 2.12
CA ASP A 316 32.96 -0.92 2.16
C ASP A 316 33.56 -1.07 0.74
N ARG A 317 34.42 -0.13 0.34
CA ARG A 317 35.11 -0.11 -0.98
C ARG A 317 36.02 -1.33 -1.21
N SER A 318 36.03 -2.31 -0.30
CA SER A 318 36.96 -3.44 -0.24
C SER A 318 36.51 -4.68 -1.02
N ALA A 319 35.25 -4.79 -1.45
CA ALA A 319 34.79 -5.95 -2.20
C ALA A 319 35.09 -5.85 -3.72
N GLN A 320 36.37 -6.10 -4.07
CA GLN A 320 36.78 -6.73 -5.33
C GLN A 320 36.65 -5.93 -6.65
N GLY A 321 37.00 -4.65 -6.68
CA GLY A 321 37.40 -3.96 -7.94
C GLY A 321 36.35 -3.91 -9.06
N LYS A 322 35.07 -4.13 -8.76
CA LYS A 322 33.96 -4.00 -9.72
C LYS A 322 33.33 -2.60 -9.62
N PRO A 323 32.88 -2.02 -10.75
CA PRO A 323 32.13 -0.76 -10.73
C PRO A 323 30.83 -0.92 -9.93
N LEU A 324 30.59 0.00 -8.99
CA LEU A 324 29.39 0.05 -8.17
C LEU A 324 28.21 0.62 -8.98
N VAL A 325 27.07 -0.04 -8.95
CA VAL A 325 25.84 0.35 -9.65
C VAL A 325 24.69 0.52 -8.66
N LEU A 326 23.87 1.55 -8.85
CA LEU A 326 22.64 1.76 -8.08
C LEU A 326 21.47 0.97 -8.71
N GLN A 327 20.82 0.13 -7.89
CA GLN A 327 19.75 -0.79 -8.26
C GLN A 327 18.44 -0.45 -7.52
N SER A 328 17.32 -1.00 -7.96
CA SER A 328 15.99 -0.67 -7.43
C SER A 328 15.85 -0.89 -5.92
N ASP A 329 16.45 -1.94 -5.37
CA ASP A 329 16.48 -2.22 -3.93
C ASP A 329 17.32 -1.20 -3.15
N HIS A 330 18.48 -0.78 -3.70
CA HIS A 330 19.30 0.29 -3.12
C HIS A 330 18.48 1.58 -2.99
N ILE A 331 17.78 1.96 -4.07
CA ILE A 331 16.94 3.16 -4.10
C ILE A 331 15.75 3.03 -3.15
N PHE A 332 15.08 1.89 -3.11
CA PHE A 332 13.97 1.66 -2.20
C PHE A 332 14.40 1.84 -0.74
N ASN A 333 15.45 1.14 -0.32
CA ASN A 333 15.91 1.16 1.06
C ASN A 333 16.36 2.57 1.48
N VAL A 334 17.22 3.22 0.69
CA VAL A 334 17.75 4.55 1.05
C VAL A 334 16.64 5.61 1.08
N THR A 335 15.66 5.52 0.18
CA THR A 335 14.56 6.51 0.15
C THR A 335 13.49 6.23 1.19
N GLN A 336 13.24 4.99 1.57
CA GLN A 336 12.33 4.65 2.67
C GLN A 336 12.87 5.12 4.02
N GLU A 337 14.19 5.20 4.16
CA GLU A 337 14.80 5.74 5.37
C GLU A 337 14.96 7.24 5.35
N LEU A 338 15.44 7.80 4.25
CA LEU A 338 15.52 9.25 4.09
C LEU A 338 14.13 9.86 4.28
N PHE A 339 13.13 9.28 3.61
CA PHE A 339 11.77 9.78 3.49
C PHE A 339 10.75 8.66 3.77
N PRO A 340 10.53 8.32 5.06
CA PRO A 340 9.58 7.27 5.45
C PRO A 340 8.16 7.63 5.08
N ARG A 341 7.48 6.70 4.42
CA ARG A 341 6.11 6.86 3.92
C ARG A 341 5.39 5.53 3.74
N TYR A 342 4.11 5.62 3.40
CA TYR A 342 3.30 4.52 2.90
C TYR A 342 2.58 4.95 1.61
N THR A 343 2.50 4.09 0.61
CA THR A 343 1.72 4.32 -0.62
C THR A 343 0.54 3.35 -0.65
N ASP A 344 -0.68 3.88 -0.80
CA ASP A 344 -1.88 3.05 -0.85
C ASP A 344 -2.17 2.52 -2.28
N ILE A 345 -3.21 1.71 -2.40
CA ILE A 345 -3.60 1.06 -3.66
C ILE A 345 -4.04 2.03 -4.76
N ARG A 346 -4.34 3.30 -4.42
CA ARG A 346 -4.69 4.34 -5.39
C ARG A 346 -3.47 5.12 -5.85
N GLY A 347 -2.30 4.83 -5.27
CA GLY A 347 -1.09 5.60 -5.49
C GLY A 347 -1.00 6.86 -4.62
N ASP A 348 -1.86 7.00 -3.60
CA ASP A 348 -1.76 8.11 -2.66
C ASP A 348 -0.63 7.85 -1.67
N VAL A 349 0.14 8.88 -1.34
CA VAL A 349 1.28 8.80 -0.44
C VAL A 349 0.95 9.43 0.91
N HIS A 350 1.11 8.64 1.97
CA HIS A 350 0.83 9.00 3.34
C HIS A 350 2.13 9.23 4.10
N LEU A 351 2.23 10.40 4.74
CA LEU A 351 3.38 10.83 5.54
C LEU A 351 2.89 11.17 6.95
N ARG A 352 3.55 10.63 7.97
CA ARG A 352 3.28 10.99 9.37
C ARG A 352 4.37 11.94 9.87
N LEU A 353 3.97 13.09 10.35
CA LEU A 353 4.83 14.13 10.89
C LEU A 353 4.64 14.23 12.40
N LYS A 354 5.71 14.00 13.16
CA LYS A 354 5.75 14.23 14.60
C LYS A 354 6.23 15.64 14.92
N ALA A 355 5.48 16.38 15.71
CA ALA A 355 5.91 17.70 16.16
C ALA A 355 7.14 17.58 17.08
N LYS A 356 8.14 18.45 16.90
CA LYS A 356 9.37 18.45 17.72
C LYS A 356 9.18 19.08 19.10
N HIS A 357 8.21 19.97 19.25
CA HIS A 357 7.99 20.76 20.46
C HIS A 357 6.51 20.73 20.85
N GLY A 358 6.23 20.66 22.15
CA GLY A 358 4.90 20.35 22.73
C GLY A 358 3.78 21.38 22.52
N GLU A 359 3.94 22.31 21.59
CA GLU A 359 2.89 23.26 21.18
C GLU A 359 2.19 22.85 19.87
N GLU A 360 2.82 22.01 19.03
CA GLU A 360 2.22 21.55 17.77
C GLU A 360 1.76 20.09 17.85
N LYS A 361 0.67 19.77 17.15
CA LYS A 361 0.14 18.40 17.08
C LYS A 361 0.83 17.62 15.97
N ASP A 362 1.01 16.32 16.21
CA ASP A 362 1.35 15.38 15.15
C ASP A 362 0.35 15.53 13.99
N THR A 363 0.87 15.52 12.77
CA THR A 363 0.12 15.86 11.57
C THR A 363 0.37 14.80 10.50
N ASN A 364 -0.67 14.42 9.77
CA ASN A 364 -0.52 13.56 8.60
C ASN A 364 -0.61 14.40 7.34
N ILE A 365 0.28 14.15 6.38
CA ILE A 365 0.20 14.69 5.03
C ILE A 365 -0.22 13.58 4.09
N LEU A 366 -1.27 13.85 3.33
CA LEU A 366 -1.71 13.04 2.20
C LEU A 366 -1.27 13.74 0.91
N LEU A 367 -0.45 13.06 0.11
CA LEU A 367 -0.20 13.45 -1.27
C LEU A 367 -1.08 12.56 -2.15
N GLU A 368 -2.18 13.14 -2.65
CA GLU A 368 -3.08 12.42 -3.56
C GLU A 368 -2.33 12.05 -4.85
N GLY A 369 -2.63 10.88 -5.41
CA GLY A 369 -2.03 10.41 -6.66
C GLY A 369 -2.22 11.40 -7.81
N THR A 370 -3.37 12.09 -7.85
CA THR A 370 -3.68 13.16 -8.81
C THR A 370 -2.80 14.40 -8.64
N TYR A 371 -2.49 14.77 -7.39
CA TYR A 371 -1.55 15.86 -7.10
C TYR A 371 -0.14 15.49 -7.54
N LEU A 372 0.29 14.26 -7.26
CA LEU A 372 1.60 13.75 -7.71
C LEU A 372 1.67 13.64 -9.23
N ASP A 373 0.60 13.25 -9.92
CA ASP A 373 0.53 13.25 -11.39
C ASP A 373 0.77 14.64 -11.97
N ALA A 374 0.13 15.67 -11.40
CA ALA A 374 0.36 17.05 -11.82
C ALA A 374 1.83 17.48 -11.67
N LEU A 375 2.52 16.99 -10.63
CA LEU A 375 3.95 17.21 -10.43
C LEU A 375 4.79 16.42 -11.43
N ARG A 376 4.47 15.14 -11.66
CA ARG A 376 5.18 14.28 -12.62
C ARG A 376 5.10 14.86 -14.04
N ASP A 377 3.95 15.41 -14.42
CA ASP A 377 3.74 16.04 -15.72
C ASP A 377 4.64 17.25 -16.00
N THR A 378 5.15 17.90 -14.95
CA THR A 378 6.10 19.02 -15.10
C THR A 378 7.51 18.60 -15.51
N THR A 379 7.83 17.30 -15.44
CA THR A 379 9.18 16.73 -15.63
C THR A 379 10.24 17.23 -14.64
N LEU A 380 9.86 18.00 -13.61
CA LEU A 380 10.78 18.61 -12.64
C LEU A 380 11.68 17.56 -11.96
N HIS A 381 11.10 16.43 -11.57
CA HIS A 381 11.79 15.33 -10.93
C HIS A 381 12.87 14.68 -11.83
N TRP A 382 12.62 14.52 -13.14
CA TRP A 382 13.65 14.05 -14.08
C TRP A 382 14.70 15.12 -14.40
N TRP A 383 14.33 16.39 -14.40
CA TRP A 383 15.30 17.48 -14.55
C TRP A 383 16.30 17.53 -13.38
N ILE A 384 15.83 17.27 -12.15
CA ILE A 384 16.72 17.11 -10.98
C ILE A 384 17.68 15.93 -11.20
N MET A 385 17.17 14.80 -11.68
CA MET A 385 17.99 13.62 -11.99
C MET A 385 19.07 13.96 -13.02
N ASP A 386 18.72 14.67 -14.10
CA ASP A 386 19.65 15.06 -15.15
C ASP A 386 20.76 15.98 -14.64
N THR A 387 20.37 16.98 -13.84
CA THR A 387 21.30 17.90 -13.18
C THR A 387 22.29 17.13 -12.30
N VAL A 388 21.79 16.22 -11.46
CA VAL A 388 22.61 15.45 -10.52
C VAL A 388 23.53 14.45 -11.23
N TRP A 389 23.03 13.73 -12.24
CA TRP A 389 23.85 12.74 -12.96
C TRP A 389 24.84 13.36 -13.94
N SER A 390 24.70 14.64 -14.24
CA SER A 390 25.71 15.43 -14.96
C SER A 390 26.92 15.80 -14.09
N GLU A 391 26.82 15.69 -12.77
CA GLU A 391 27.93 15.97 -11.84
C GLU A 391 28.99 14.86 -11.83
N GLU A 392 30.22 15.23 -11.45
CA GLU A 392 31.32 14.28 -11.29
C GLU A 392 31.08 13.35 -10.09
N GLY A 393 31.40 12.07 -10.26
CA GLY A 393 31.28 11.05 -9.21
C GLY A 393 29.88 10.45 -9.04
N ALA A 394 28.93 10.75 -9.94
CA ALA A 394 27.66 10.03 -9.99
C ALA A 394 27.89 8.57 -10.42
N LEU A 395 27.29 7.64 -9.67
CA LEU A 395 27.31 6.20 -9.95
C LEU A 395 26.33 5.87 -11.09
N PRO A 396 26.61 4.85 -11.92
CA PRO A 396 25.64 4.31 -12.85
C PRO A 396 24.36 3.91 -12.11
N LEU A 397 23.22 4.34 -12.66
CA LEU A 397 21.90 4.06 -12.11
C LEU A 397 21.14 3.25 -13.14
N GLU A 398 20.70 2.05 -12.76
CA GLU A 398 19.95 1.22 -13.69
C GLU A 398 18.58 1.86 -14.04
N PRO A 399 17.98 1.56 -15.19
CA PRO A 399 16.76 2.21 -15.67
C PRO A 399 15.55 2.10 -14.72
N LEU A 400 15.33 0.94 -14.08
CA LEU A 400 14.19 0.75 -13.17
C LEU A 400 14.42 1.43 -11.82
N ALA A 401 15.67 1.49 -11.36
CA ALA A 401 16.06 2.30 -10.21
C ALA A 401 15.92 3.80 -10.51
N ALA A 402 16.17 4.22 -11.76
CA ALA A 402 15.93 5.59 -12.20
C ALA A 402 14.43 5.95 -12.18
N GLU A 403 13.55 5.09 -12.68
CA GLU A 403 12.10 5.32 -12.60
C GLU A 403 11.63 5.41 -11.14
N LEU A 404 12.10 4.49 -10.28
CA LEU A 404 11.78 4.53 -8.85
C LEU A 404 12.32 5.82 -8.22
N LEU A 405 13.59 6.17 -8.39
CA LEU A 405 14.16 7.37 -7.76
C LEU A 405 13.48 8.65 -8.25
N ALA A 406 13.12 8.73 -9.52
CA ALA A 406 12.38 9.83 -10.09
C ALA A 406 10.97 9.96 -9.45
N GLU A 407 10.32 8.84 -9.18
CA GLU A 407 9.08 8.78 -8.39
C GLU A 407 9.30 9.29 -6.96
N ARG A 408 10.29 8.76 -6.24
CA ARG A 408 10.59 9.21 -4.87
C ARG A 408 10.94 10.70 -4.82
N THR A 409 11.59 11.21 -5.86
CA THR A 409 11.92 12.65 -6.02
C THR A 409 10.65 13.49 -6.13
N SER A 410 9.67 13.06 -6.92
CA SER A 410 8.37 13.73 -7.04
C SER A 410 7.65 13.85 -5.69
N GLU A 411 7.67 12.76 -4.93
CA GLU A 411 7.02 12.69 -3.62
C GLU A 411 7.73 13.57 -2.58
N MET A 412 9.07 13.63 -2.59
CA MET A 412 9.82 14.54 -1.73
C MET A 412 9.48 16.01 -2.03
N ILE A 413 9.38 16.39 -3.31
CA ILE A 413 8.96 17.75 -3.69
C ILE A 413 7.56 18.03 -3.14
N GLY A 414 6.60 17.13 -3.39
CA GLY A 414 5.23 17.27 -2.91
C GLY A 414 5.15 17.42 -1.39
N ALA A 415 5.92 16.62 -0.65
CA ALA A 415 5.98 16.72 0.80
C ALA A 415 6.51 18.07 1.28
N TYR A 416 7.62 18.58 0.71
CA TYR A 416 8.15 19.89 1.06
C TYR A 416 7.12 21.01 0.81
N LEU A 417 6.39 20.93 -0.30
CA LEU A 417 5.35 21.90 -0.65
C LEU A 417 4.15 21.84 0.31
N GLN A 418 3.70 20.65 0.69
CA GLN A 418 2.60 20.49 1.66
C GLN A 418 3.02 20.90 3.08
N ILE A 419 4.26 20.58 3.49
CA ILE A 419 4.82 21.06 4.77
C ILE A 419 4.87 22.59 4.80
N ALA A 420 5.30 23.21 3.69
CA ALA A 420 5.33 24.68 3.58
C ALA A 420 3.93 25.30 3.72
N ALA A 421 2.88 24.60 3.31
CA ALA A 421 1.50 25.05 3.38
C ALA A 421 0.82 24.85 4.74
N LEU A 422 1.43 24.12 5.68
CA LEU A 422 0.85 23.86 6.99
C LEU A 422 0.57 25.18 7.74
N GLY A 423 -0.69 25.33 8.18
CA GLY A 423 -1.17 26.49 8.93
C GLY A 423 -1.19 27.80 8.14
N VAL A 424 -1.21 27.74 6.80
CA VAL A 424 -1.29 28.93 5.93
C VAL A 424 -2.74 29.14 5.49
N GLU A 425 -3.29 30.33 5.74
CA GLU A 425 -4.64 30.70 5.28
C GLU A 425 -4.66 30.95 3.76
N LYS A 426 -5.83 30.80 3.12
CA LYS A 426 -5.98 31.21 1.73
C LYS A 426 -5.78 32.72 1.63
N ASP A 427 -4.98 33.17 0.65
CA ASP A 427 -4.64 34.57 0.34
C ASP A 427 -3.50 35.22 1.18
N THR A 428 -2.58 34.44 1.72
CA THR A 428 -1.36 34.98 2.35
C THR A 428 -0.31 35.46 1.34
N GLU A 429 0.49 36.45 1.76
CA GLU A 429 1.71 36.87 1.05
C GLU A 429 2.63 35.66 0.75
N PRO A 430 3.42 35.71 -0.35
CA PRO A 430 4.29 34.60 -0.71
C PRO A 430 5.29 34.23 0.38
N LEU A 431 5.35 32.94 0.72
CA LEU A 431 6.25 32.44 1.75
C LEU A 431 7.71 32.61 1.32
N ASN A 432 8.54 33.07 2.26
CA ASN A 432 9.98 33.20 2.07
C ASN A 432 10.73 31.94 2.54
N THR A 433 12.05 31.91 2.34
CA THR A 433 12.88 30.75 2.71
C THR A 433 12.82 30.43 4.21
N PHE A 434 12.78 31.45 5.06
CA PHE A 434 12.70 31.28 6.51
C PHE A 434 11.38 30.63 6.94
N ASP A 435 10.27 31.01 6.31
CA ASP A 435 8.95 30.43 6.58
C ASP A 435 8.90 28.92 6.31
N ILE A 436 9.53 28.48 5.23
CA ILE A 436 9.64 27.06 4.89
C ILE A 436 10.57 26.36 5.87
N GLN A 437 11.76 26.91 6.11
CA GLN A 437 12.74 26.34 7.04
C GLN A 437 12.16 26.14 8.44
N LEU A 438 11.39 27.11 8.93
CA LEU A 438 10.76 27.04 10.24
C LEU A 438 9.75 25.88 10.31
N ARG A 439 8.90 25.73 9.31
CA ARG A 439 7.90 24.63 9.25
C ARG A 439 8.55 23.27 9.10
N VAL A 440 9.51 23.16 8.17
CA VAL A 440 10.34 21.96 8.03
C VAL A 440 11.02 21.63 9.35
N HIS A 441 11.57 22.61 10.07
CA HIS A 441 12.23 22.37 11.34
C HIS A 441 11.30 21.89 12.46
N ARG A 442 9.99 22.17 12.39
CA ARG A 442 9.03 21.83 13.45
C ARG A 442 8.59 20.38 13.47
N PHE A 443 8.85 19.62 12.40
CA PHE A 443 8.39 18.24 12.28
C PHE A 443 9.56 17.25 12.10
N HIS A 444 9.36 16.03 12.59
CA HIS A 444 10.12 14.84 12.19
C HIS A 444 9.22 13.96 11.33
N LEU A 445 9.75 13.43 10.23
CA LEU A 445 9.07 12.32 9.54
C LEU A 445 9.15 11.10 10.45
N LEU A 446 7.99 10.55 10.79
CA LEU A 446 7.91 9.25 11.43
C LEU A 446 7.79 8.19 10.36
N SER A 447 8.48 7.07 10.59
CA SER A 447 8.03 5.82 9.97
C SER A 447 6.58 5.60 10.43
N PRO A 448 5.64 5.34 9.51
CA PRO A 448 4.29 4.95 9.93
C PRO A 448 4.41 3.82 10.95
N GLU A 449 3.64 3.90 12.05
CA GLU A 449 3.45 2.76 12.95
C GLU A 449 3.00 1.60 12.08
N ARG A 450 3.90 0.64 11.87
CA ARG A 450 3.59 -0.56 11.12
C ARG A 450 2.55 -1.33 11.95
N PRO A 451 1.53 -1.95 11.35
CA PRO A 451 0.99 -3.17 11.95
C PRO A 451 2.21 -4.05 12.25
N GLU A 452 2.35 -4.56 13.48
CA GLU A 452 3.57 -5.04 14.16
C GLU A 452 4.48 -6.09 13.48
N GLN A 453 4.43 -6.29 12.18
CA GLN A 453 5.27 -7.25 11.45
C GLN A 453 5.96 -6.57 10.26
N TYR A 454 7.08 -7.12 9.81
CA TYR A 454 7.75 -6.86 8.52
C TYR A 454 9.01 -5.99 8.44
N VAL A 455 9.59 -5.43 9.51
CA VAL A 455 11.01 -4.93 9.43
C VAL A 455 12.04 -5.88 10.05
N ALA A 456 11.61 -6.86 10.85
CA ALA A 456 12.52 -7.84 11.44
C ALA A 456 12.89 -9.01 10.50
N GLN A 457 12.25 -9.16 9.33
CA GLN A 457 12.37 -10.39 8.51
C GLN A 457 13.54 -10.43 7.51
N TRP A 458 14.37 -9.39 7.40
CA TRP A 458 15.44 -9.36 6.39
C TRP A 458 16.88 -9.56 6.91
N LYS A 459 17.11 -9.60 8.23
CA LYS A 459 18.48 -9.75 8.78
C LYS A 459 18.76 -11.01 9.60
N GLU A 460 17.76 -11.84 9.91
CA GLU A 460 17.96 -13.07 10.67
C GLU A 460 17.46 -14.30 9.91
N GLY A 461 18.07 -14.53 8.74
CA GLY A 461 17.99 -15.79 8.00
C GLY A 461 19.19 -16.71 8.23
N LEU A 462 20.01 -16.44 9.26
CA LEU A 462 21.11 -17.29 9.71
C LEU A 462 21.22 -17.25 11.25
N SER A 463 20.33 -17.96 11.93
CA SER A 463 20.63 -18.87 13.04
C SER A 463 19.42 -19.07 13.96
N SER A 464 19.43 -20.22 14.61
CA SER A 464 18.37 -20.95 15.29
C SER A 464 17.90 -20.35 16.64
N GLU A 465 16.67 -20.77 17.03
CA GLU A 465 16.06 -20.78 18.38
C GLU A 465 15.49 -19.43 18.89
N HIS A 466 14.23 -19.26 19.35
CA HIS A 466 13.18 -20.16 19.86
C HIS A 466 11.79 -19.70 19.39
N LYS A 467 10.87 -20.66 19.16
CA LYS A 467 9.44 -20.38 18.90
C LYS A 467 8.73 -19.97 20.20
N LEU A 468 8.21 -18.74 20.24
CA LEU A 468 7.01 -18.43 21.02
C LEU A 468 5.85 -18.27 20.04
N GLN A 469 5.28 -19.39 19.63
CA GLN A 469 4.10 -19.44 18.78
C GLN A 469 2.87 -19.44 19.70
N TYR A 470 2.36 -18.25 20.04
CA TYR A 470 1.25 -18.09 20.99
C TYR A 470 -0.11 -18.56 20.43
N PHE A 471 -0.31 -18.47 19.12
CA PHE A 471 -1.54 -18.86 18.46
C PHE A 471 -1.26 -19.81 17.30
N LYS A 472 -2.08 -20.84 17.18
CA LYS A 472 -2.10 -21.77 16.04
C LYS A 472 -3.29 -21.40 15.17
N ASP A 473 -3.02 -20.91 13.97
CA ASP A 473 -4.06 -20.62 12.99
C ASP A 473 -4.77 -21.92 12.58
N ARG A 474 -6.10 -21.95 12.79
CA ARG A 474 -7.01 -23.05 12.42
C ARG A 474 -8.16 -22.55 11.56
N THR A 475 -8.07 -21.36 10.97
CA THR A 475 -9.15 -20.76 10.16
C THR A 475 -9.54 -21.61 8.94
N SER A 476 -8.66 -22.52 8.49
CA SER A 476 -8.94 -23.51 7.44
C SER A 476 -9.57 -24.82 7.93
N GLU A 477 -9.60 -25.06 9.25
CA GLU A 477 -10.26 -26.23 9.84
C GLU A 477 -11.75 -25.90 10.09
N THR A 478 -12.65 -26.51 9.32
CA THR A 478 -14.10 -26.34 9.50
C THR A 478 -14.56 -27.05 10.78
N ILE A 479 -14.59 -26.33 11.91
CA ILE A 479 -15.09 -26.85 13.20
C ILE A 479 -16.59 -26.64 13.42
N PHE A 480 -17.25 -25.86 12.56
CA PHE A 480 -18.70 -25.62 12.58
C PHE A 480 -19.35 -26.09 11.28
N SER A 481 -20.41 -26.89 11.36
CA SER A 481 -21.23 -27.25 10.20
C SER A 481 -22.30 -26.19 9.93
N GLN A 482 -22.45 -25.78 8.67
CA GLN A 482 -23.48 -24.84 8.21
C GLN A 482 -24.89 -25.35 8.56
N PHE A 483 -25.68 -24.53 9.28
CA PHE A 483 -27.11 -24.77 9.50
C PHE A 483 -27.92 -23.91 8.53
N ASP A 484 -28.87 -24.50 7.82
CA ASP A 484 -29.51 -23.88 6.66
C ASP A 484 -30.78 -23.07 7.04
N CYS A 485 -30.69 -21.74 7.04
CA CYS A 485 -31.79 -20.80 7.30
C CYS A 485 -32.76 -20.60 6.10
N ASN A 486 -32.80 -21.54 5.15
CA ASN A 486 -33.56 -21.44 3.89
C ASN A 486 -35.10 -21.30 4.00
N GLN A 487 -35.69 -21.27 5.20
CA GLN A 487 -37.11 -20.93 5.39
C GLN A 487 -37.37 -19.42 5.38
N LEU A 488 -36.44 -18.58 5.87
CA LEU A 488 -36.59 -17.12 5.89
C LEU A 488 -36.43 -16.47 4.51
N SER A 489 -35.58 -17.05 3.65
CA SER A 489 -35.34 -16.54 2.29
C SER A 489 -36.56 -16.65 1.38
N ARG A 490 -37.38 -17.70 1.50
CA ARG A 490 -38.48 -17.95 0.55
C ARG A 490 -39.67 -17.02 0.73
N GLU A 491 -40.01 -16.62 1.95
CA GLU A 491 -41.05 -15.61 2.19
C GLU A 491 -40.58 -14.20 1.81
N ALA A 492 -39.33 -13.86 2.11
CA ALA A 492 -38.72 -12.59 1.72
C ALA A 492 -38.65 -12.45 0.18
N SER A 493 -38.21 -13.50 -0.53
CA SER A 493 -38.16 -13.50 -2.00
C SER A 493 -39.56 -13.43 -2.65
N LYS A 494 -40.58 -14.07 -2.07
CA LYS A 494 -41.96 -13.97 -2.59
C LYS A 494 -42.52 -12.55 -2.47
N LYS A 495 -42.25 -11.85 -1.37
CA LYS A 495 -42.69 -10.46 -1.17
C LYS A 495 -41.93 -9.47 -2.06
N LEU A 496 -40.64 -9.72 -2.31
CA LEU A 496 -39.79 -8.97 -3.26
C LEU A 496 -40.31 -9.07 -4.71
N GLN A 497 -40.74 -10.26 -5.14
CA GLN A 497 -41.28 -10.47 -6.49
C GLN A 497 -42.68 -9.89 -6.68
N ALA A 498 -43.44 -9.69 -5.60
CA ALA A 498 -44.77 -9.11 -5.64
C ALA A 498 -44.78 -7.57 -5.73
N GLY A 499 -43.61 -6.92 -5.62
CA GLY A 499 -43.50 -5.46 -5.74
C GLY A 499 -44.16 -4.68 -4.59
N GLU A 500 -44.36 -5.31 -3.43
CA GLU A 500 -45.10 -4.74 -2.30
C GLU A 500 -44.27 -3.82 -1.38
N PHE A 501 -43.22 -3.15 -1.88
CA PHE A 501 -42.53 -2.08 -1.14
C PHE A 501 -42.03 -0.97 -2.09
N PRO A 502 -42.66 0.21 -2.12
CA PRO A 502 -42.02 1.44 -2.53
C PRO A 502 -41.29 2.01 -1.30
N ASP A 503 -39.95 2.04 -1.36
CA ASP A 503 -38.97 2.64 -0.44
C ASP A 503 -38.03 1.61 0.18
N LEU A 504 -36.85 1.51 -0.44
CA LEU A 504 -35.73 0.70 -0.01
C LEU A 504 -34.98 1.46 1.11
N SER A 505 -35.29 1.17 2.38
CA SER A 505 -34.34 1.44 3.48
C SER A 505 -33.43 0.24 3.65
N ILE A 506 -32.11 0.46 3.66
CA ILE A 506 -31.09 -0.55 3.96
C ILE A 506 -31.14 -0.82 5.47
N GLN A 507 -32.13 -1.57 5.94
CA GLN A 507 -32.10 -2.25 7.25
C GLN A 507 -32.78 -3.61 7.12
N LEU A 508 -32.11 -4.57 6.49
CA LEU A 508 -32.47 -5.99 6.59
C LEU A 508 -31.39 -6.70 7.41
N HIS A 509 -31.66 -6.81 8.71
CA HIS A 509 -30.96 -7.66 9.70
C HIS A 509 -29.53 -7.21 10.04
N SER A 510 -29.42 -6.40 11.09
CA SER A 510 -28.14 -6.02 11.69
C SER A 510 -27.50 -7.21 12.42
N GLY A 511 -26.16 -7.33 12.39
CA GLY A 511 -25.41 -8.48 12.92
C GLY A 511 -25.69 -8.83 14.38
N SER A 512 -25.53 -10.13 14.69
CA SER A 512 -25.70 -10.73 16.02
C SER A 512 -24.35 -11.28 16.52
N GLY A 513 -24.16 -11.29 17.84
CA GLY A 513 -22.91 -11.65 18.52
C GLY A 513 -22.94 -13.03 19.19
N ILE A 514 -21.83 -13.35 19.86
CA ILE A 514 -21.61 -14.58 20.62
C ILE A 514 -21.02 -14.25 22.00
N ALA A 515 -21.48 -14.96 23.02
CA ALA A 515 -20.87 -14.96 24.35
C ALA A 515 -20.21 -16.31 24.59
N VAL A 516 -19.05 -16.29 25.24
CA VAL A 516 -18.22 -17.48 25.49
C VAL A 516 -17.81 -17.49 26.96
N GLY A 517 -18.03 -18.61 27.65
CA GLY A 517 -17.71 -18.75 29.07
C GLY A 517 -17.98 -20.17 29.57
N ASP A 518 -17.28 -20.59 30.62
CA ASP A 518 -17.49 -21.89 31.26
C ASP A 518 -18.63 -21.76 32.29
N LEU A 519 -19.86 -22.11 31.89
CA LEU A 519 -21.05 -21.88 32.71
C LEU A 519 -21.22 -22.95 33.79
N ASN A 520 -20.74 -24.16 33.54
CA ASN A 520 -20.91 -25.29 34.46
C ASN A 520 -19.64 -25.66 35.23
N SER A 521 -18.57 -24.85 35.09
CA SER A 521 -17.27 -25.04 35.73
C SER A 521 -16.63 -26.39 35.42
N ASP A 522 -16.87 -26.93 34.22
CA ASP A 522 -16.28 -28.21 33.78
C ASP A 522 -14.94 -28.05 33.05
N GLY A 523 -14.48 -26.80 32.88
CA GLY A 523 -13.24 -26.44 32.20
C GLY A 523 -13.38 -26.30 30.68
N LEU A 524 -14.59 -26.46 30.13
CA LEU A 524 -14.89 -26.27 28.71
C LEU A 524 -15.67 -24.97 28.50
N MET A 525 -15.36 -24.26 27.41
CA MET A 525 -16.06 -23.02 27.07
C MET A 525 -17.40 -23.32 26.40
N ASP A 526 -18.48 -22.85 27.02
CA ASP A 526 -19.84 -22.87 26.50
C ASP A 526 -20.13 -21.61 25.67
N LEU A 527 -21.19 -21.66 24.86
CA LEU A 527 -21.54 -20.58 23.93
C LEU A 527 -22.99 -20.15 24.13
N PHE A 528 -23.23 -18.84 24.07
CA PHE A 528 -24.54 -18.31 23.70
C PHE A 528 -24.44 -17.58 22.36
N ILE A 529 -25.20 -18.03 21.37
CA ILE A 529 -25.27 -17.43 20.04
C ILE A 529 -26.57 -16.67 19.95
N SER A 530 -26.52 -15.35 19.75
CA SER A 530 -27.72 -14.56 19.49
C SER A 530 -28.06 -14.56 18.00
N GLY A 531 -29.34 -14.42 17.68
CA GLY A 531 -29.75 -14.19 16.30
C GLY A 531 -31.26 -14.14 16.11
N THR A 532 -31.68 -13.51 15.02
CA THR A 532 -33.10 -13.33 14.68
C THR A 532 -33.76 -14.69 14.47
N ASN A 533 -34.51 -15.15 15.48
CA ASN A 533 -35.13 -16.48 15.57
C ASN A 533 -34.17 -17.67 15.75
N CYS A 534 -32.90 -17.44 16.13
CA CYS A 534 -31.90 -18.50 16.31
C CYS A 534 -31.05 -18.38 17.58
N ASN A 535 -31.58 -17.76 18.64
CA ASN A 535 -30.89 -17.71 19.94
C ASN A 535 -30.64 -19.12 20.50
N ARG A 536 -29.37 -19.44 20.81
CA ARG A 536 -28.97 -20.77 21.30
C ARG A 536 -28.00 -20.70 22.46
N LEU A 537 -28.26 -21.49 23.50
CA LEU A 537 -27.33 -21.78 24.59
C LEU A 537 -26.76 -23.18 24.36
N LEU A 538 -25.45 -23.29 24.21
CA LEU A 538 -24.76 -24.49 23.77
C LEU A 538 -23.69 -24.89 24.79
N TYR A 539 -23.90 -26.03 25.45
CA TYR A 539 -22.96 -26.56 26.43
C TYR A 539 -21.94 -27.45 25.74
N ASN A 540 -20.66 -27.19 25.94
CA ASN A 540 -19.59 -27.93 25.31
C ASN A 540 -19.37 -29.27 26.02
N LYS A 541 -19.42 -30.37 25.26
CA LYS A 541 -19.16 -31.74 25.77
C LYS A 541 -17.75 -32.24 25.45
N GLY A 542 -16.90 -31.35 24.95
CA GLY A 542 -15.56 -31.63 24.49
C GLY A 542 -15.52 -31.93 23.00
N ASN A 543 -14.33 -31.83 22.40
CA ASN A 543 -14.09 -32.07 20.98
C ASN A 543 -15.00 -31.26 20.03
N PHE A 544 -15.40 -30.05 20.43
CA PHE A 544 -16.34 -29.19 19.69
C PHE A 544 -17.72 -29.83 19.44
N VAL A 545 -18.14 -30.76 20.30
CA VAL A 545 -19.50 -31.30 20.34
C VAL A 545 -20.30 -30.50 21.35
N PHE A 546 -21.44 -29.95 20.92
CA PHE A 546 -22.28 -29.07 21.76
C PHE A 546 -23.65 -29.69 22.02
N GLU A 547 -24.12 -29.61 23.26
CA GLU A 547 -25.48 -29.92 23.67
C GLU A 547 -26.31 -28.62 23.68
N ASP A 548 -27.45 -28.63 22.98
CA ASP A 548 -28.39 -27.49 22.99
C ASP A 548 -29.18 -27.46 24.32
N LYS A 549 -28.90 -26.44 25.13
CA LYS A 549 -29.58 -26.14 26.40
C LYS A 549 -30.51 -24.93 26.30
N SER A 550 -30.86 -24.48 25.11
CA SER A 550 -31.64 -23.24 24.93
C SER A 550 -32.98 -23.23 25.64
N GLU A 551 -33.61 -24.39 25.84
CA GLU A 551 -34.89 -24.52 26.55
C GLU A 551 -34.78 -24.29 28.07
N SER A 552 -33.57 -24.27 28.64
CA SER A 552 -33.38 -23.94 30.06
C SER A 552 -33.47 -22.43 30.35
N LEU A 553 -33.40 -21.58 29.33
CA LEU A 553 -33.50 -20.13 29.49
C LEU A 553 -34.96 -19.70 29.64
N PRO A 554 -35.37 -19.17 30.80
CA PRO A 554 -36.75 -18.74 31.00
C PRO A 554 -37.04 -17.52 30.11
N ASN A 555 -38.27 -17.43 29.59
CA ASN A 555 -38.71 -16.31 28.75
C ASN A 555 -37.85 -16.04 27.50
N ARG A 556 -37.11 -17.05 26.98
CA ARG A 556 -36.32 -16.93 25.73
C ARG A 556 -37.11 -16.37 24.55
N SER A 557 -38.43 -16.60 24.51
CA SER A 557 -39.33 -16.07 23.47
C SER A 557 -39.39 -14.54 23.42
N LYS A 558 -38.92 -13.82 24.46
CA LYS A 558 -38.77 -12.37 24.47
C LYS A 558 -37.56 -11.88 23.65
N LEU A 559 -36.64 -12.77 23.28
CA LEU A 559 -35.45 -12.45 22.47
C LEU A 559 -35.77 -12.42 20.98
N GLN A 560 -36.49 -11.40 20.53
CA GLN A 560 -36.91 -11.26 19.14
C GLN A 560 -35.91 -10.48 18.28
N SER A 561 -35.10 -9.63 18.91
CA SER A 561 -34.15 -8.73 18.24
C SER A 561 -32.80 -8.76 18.97
N ALA A 562 -32.31 -9.96 19.30
CA ALA A 562 -31.08 -10.14 20.05
C ALA A 562 -29.84 -9.76 19.22
N ARG A 563 -28.99 -8.92 19.82
CA ARG A 563 -27.79 -8.35 19.18
C ARG A 563 -26.54 -8.84 19.87
N HIS A 564 -26.29 -8.40 21.10
CA HIS A 564 -25.04 -8.69 21.79
C HIS A 564 -25.32 -9.48 23.07
N PRO A 565 -24.93 -10.76 23.15
CA PRO A 565 -24.93 -11.50 24.40
C PRO A 565 -23.61 -11.29 25.16
N LEU A 566 -23.66 -11.29 26.48
CA LEU A 566 -22.51 -11.12 27.37
C LEU A 566 -22.63 -12.06 28.58
N PHE A 567 -21.58 -12.84 28.82
CA PHE A 567 -21.42 -13.61 30.06
C PHE A 567 -20.54 -12.84 31.04
N ALA A 568 -21.02 -12.64 32.26
CA ALA A 568 -20.28 -12.01 33.35
C ALA A 568 -20.93 -12.35 34.70
N ASP A 569 -20.18 -12.31 35.79
CA ASP A 569 -20.73 -12.43 37.14
C ASP A 569 -21.28 -11.06 37.59
N PHE A 570 -22.55 -10.78 37.27
CA PHE A 570 -23.17 -9.48 37.56
C PHE A 570 -23.64 -9.38 39.01
N ASN A 571 -23.88 -10.51 39.67
CA ASN A 571 -24.40 -10.56 41.03
C ASN A 571 -23.30 -10.77 42.10
N GLY A 572 -22.09 -11.15 41.69
CA GLY A 572 -20.92 -11.38 42.53
C GLY A 572 -20.91 -12.74 43.24
N ASP A 573 -21.65 -13.74 42.75
CA ASP A 573 -21.78 -15.06 43.37
C ASP A 573 -20.76 -16.10 42.85
N GLY A 574 -19.94 -15.70 41.89
CA GLY A 574 -18.92 -16.54 41.25
C GLY A 574 -19.42 -17.36 40.05
N SER A 575 -20.71 -17.28 39.71
CA SER A 575 -21.29 -17.91 38.52
C SER A 575 -21.42 -16.91 37.38
N LEU A 576 -21.36 -17.38 36.13
CA LEU A 576 -21.52 -16.51 34.97
C LEU A 576 -23.01 -16.31 34.66
N ASP A 577 -23.47 -15.07 34.77
CA ASP A 577 -24.81 -14.64 34.37
C ASP A 577 -24.86 -14.31 32.87
N LEU A 578 -26.06 -14.22 32.30
CA LEU A 578 -26.26 -13.91 30.89
C LEU A 578 -27.06 -12.62 30.71
N LEU A 579 -26.45 -11.62 30.08
CA LEU A 579 -27.13 -10.44 29.53
C LEU A 579 -27.26 -10.60 28.01
N VAL A 580 -28.44 -10.30 27.46
CA VAL A 580 -28.66 -10.25 26.00
C VAL A 580 -29.25 -8.90 25.62
N VAL A 581 -28.46 -8.10 24.92
CA VAL A 581 -28.84 -6.79 24.39
C VAL A 581 -29.80 -6.97 23.22
N GLN A 582 -30.87 -6.18 23.21
CA GLN A 582 -31.89 -6.19 22.16
C GLN A 582 -32.08 -4.81 21.54
N SER A 583 -32.21 -4.75 20.21
CA SER A 583 -32.38 -3.47 19.52
C SER A 583 -33.82 -2.96 19.54
N ASN A 584 -34.81 -3.83 19.34
CA ASN A 584 -36.20 -3.39 19.16
C ASN A 584 -37.07 -3.68 20.39
N ASN A 585 -36.48 -4.28 21.42
CA ASN A 585 -37.13 -4.67 22.66
C ASN A 585 -36.18 -4.39 23.83
N PRO A 586 -36.68 -4.31 25.07
CA PRO A 586 -35.82 -4.27 26.24
C PRO A 586 -34.88 -5.48 26.31
N SER A 587 -33.62 -5.21 26.63
CA SER A 587 -32.58 -6.22 26.86
C SER A 587 -33.00 -7.14 28.00
N GLN A 588 -32.57 -8.40 27.95
CA GLN A 588 -32.93 -9.41 28.96
C GLN A 588 -31.69 -9.80 29.76
N ILE A 589 -31.84 -10.03 31.06
CA ILE A 589 -30.76 -10.51 31.92
C ILE A 589 -31.24 -11.68 32.78
N TRP A 590 -30.39 -12.69 32.88
CA TRP A 590 -30.65 -13.90 33.64
C TRP A 590 -29.49 -14.20 34.57
N PHE A 591 -29.81 -14.49 35.83
CA PHE A 591 -28.81 -14.97 36.78
C PHE A 591 -28.77 -16.48 36.80
N GLN A 592 -27.55 -17.01 36.79
CA GLN A 592 -27.36 -18.43 36.98
C GLN A 592 -27.67 -18.79 38.43
N THR A 593 -28.31 -19.93 38.62
CA THR A 593 -28.63 -20.49 39.93
C THR A 593 -27.68 -21.65 40.21
N GLY A 594 -27.45 -21.96 41.49
CA GLY A 594 -26.45 -22.96 41.90
C GLY A 594 -26.68 -24.39 41.43
N ASP A 595 -27.80 -24.69 40.76
CA ASP A 595 -28.09 -25.96 40.10
C ASP A 595 -27.83 -25.94 38.58
N GLY A 596 -27.29 -24.84 38.05
CA GLY A 596 -26.98 -24.64 36.63
C GLY A 596 -28.14 -24.08 35.80
N ASN A 597 -29.30 -23.81 36.40
CA ASN A 597 -30.42 -23.19 35.70
C ASN A 597 -30.30 -21.65 35.69
N PHE A 598 -31.11 -21.00 34.86
CA PHE A 598 -31.18 -19.54 34.80
C PHE A 598 -32.51 -19.02 35.36
N ARG A 599 -32.45 -17.89 36.06
CA ARG A 599 -33.61 -17.14 36.55
C ARG A 599 -33.69 -15.79 35.83
N ASP A 600 -34.83 -15.46 35.25
CA ASP A 600 -35.06 -14.14 34.64
C ASP A 600 -35.10 -13.08 35.74
N VAL A 601 -34.18 -12.12 35.67
CA VAL A 601 -34.04 -11.02 36.63
C VAL A 601 -34.22 -9.65 35.96
N THR A 602 -34.73 -9.63 34.73
CA THR A 602 -34.78 -8.42 33.91
C THR A 602 -35.43 -7.24 34.63
N GLU A 603 -36.60 -7.45 35.23
CA GLU A 603 -37.31 -6.40 35.98
C GLU A 603 -36.62 -6.05 37.32
N GLU A 604 -36.10 -7.05 38.02
CA GLU A 604 -35.44 -6.90 39.33
C GLU A 604 -34.08 -6.20 39.24
N SER A 605 -33.41 -6.33 38.09
CA SER A 605 -32.07 -5.79 37.84
C SER A 605 -32.06 -4.26 37.80
N GLY A 606 -33.18 -3.61 37.47
CA GLY A 606 -33.25 -2.17 37.29
C GLY A 606 -32.68 -1.65 35.96
N ILE A 607 -32.22 -2.53 35.07
CA ILE A 607 -31.76 -2.16 33.71
C ILE A 607 -32.98 -1.80 32.85
N GLN A 608 -32.98 -0.60 32.30
CA GLN A 608 -34.05 -0.08 31.43
C GLN A 608 -33.48 0.34 30.08
N SER A 609 -33.01 -0.65 29.29
CA SER A 609 -32.36 -0.37 28.00
C SER A 609 -33.29 0.25 26.96
N GLY A 610 -34.61 0.21 27.16
CA GLY A 610 -35.56 0.68 26.15
C GLY A 610 -35.34 0.00 24.80
N THR A 611 -35.34 0.81 23.75
CA THR A 611 -35.09 0.43 22.36
C THR A 611 -33.87 1.17 21.81
N GLY A 612 -33.30 0.67 20.72
CA GLY A 612 -32.07 1.18 20.10
C GLY A 612 -30.76 0.58 20.65
N ALA A 613 -30.77 -0.22 21.71
CA ALA A 613 -29.55 -0.81 22.26
C ALA A 613 -28.89 -1.82 21.29
N HIS A 614 -27.58 -1.70 21.09
CA HIS A 614 -26.83 -2.51 20.10
C HIS A 614 -25.75 -3.38 20.73
N PHE A 615 -25.04 -2.89 21.74
CA PHE A 615 -24.01 -3.66 22.45
C PHE A 615 -23.92 -3.26 23.92
N ALA A 616 -23.20 -4.08 24.69
CA ALA A 616 -22.91 -3.86 26.08
C ALA A 616 -21.41 -4.01 26.34
N VAL A 617 -20.89 -3.27 27.32
CA VAL A 617 -19.55 -3.45 27.87
C VAL A 617 -19.67 -3.52 29.39
N ALA A 618 -19.16 -4.60 29.99
CA ALA A 618 -19.09 -4.74 31.44
C ALA A 618 -17.67 -4.41 31.93
N PHE A 619 -17.57 -3.53 32.91
CA PHE A 619 -16.31 -3.08 33.50
C PHE A 619 -16.60 -2.37 34.83
N ASP A 620 -15.61 -2.31 35.71
CA ASP A 620 -15.70 -1.59 36.99
C ASP A 620 -15.28 -0.12 36.76
N TYR A 621 -16.24 0.78 36.55
CA TYR A 621 -15.92 2.17 36.15
C TYR A 621 -15.49 3.02 37.34
N ASN A 622 -15.90 2.64 38.56
CA ASN A 622 -15.67 3.41 39.79
C ASN A 622 -14.69 2.72 40.76
N ARG A 623 -14.15 1.55 40.37
CA ARG A 623 -13.23 0.70 41.16
C ARG A 623 -13.82 0.21 42.48
N ASP A 624 -15.13 -0.02 42.55
CA ASP A 624 -15.79 -0.54 43.75
C ASP A 624 -15.79 -2.08 43.83
N GLY A 625 -15.19 -2.74 42.82
CA GLY A 625 -15.04 -4.18 42.73
C GLY A 625 -16.24 -4.89 42.13
N LYS A 626 -17.24 -4.16 41.61
CA LYS A 626 -18.42 -4.72 40.95
C LYS A 626 -18.40 -4.36 39.46
N LEU A 627 -18.89 -5.27 38.63
CA LEU A 627 -19.01 -5.01 37.19
C LEU A 627 -20.22 -4.12 36.93
N ASP A 628 -19.95 -2.90 36.48
CA ASP A 628 -20.92 -1.96 35.93
C ASP A 628 -21.19 -2.27 34.46
N LEU A 629 -22.16 -1.55 33.87
CA LEU A 629 -22.62 -1.83 32.52
C LEU A 629 -22.81 -0.56 31.70
N PHE A 630 -22.08 -0.45 30.59
CA PHE A 630 -22.37 0.53 29.54
C PHE A 630 -23.16 -0.12 28.40
N LEU A 631 -24.29 0.48 28.04
CA LEU A 631 -25.15 0.08 26.92
C LEU A 631 -25.03 1.10 25.78
N GLY A 632 -24.37 0.70 24.70
CA GLY A 632 -24.27 1.48 23.48
C GLY A 632 -25.56 1.42 22.69
N HIS A 633 -26.09 2.59 22.36
CA HIS A 633 -27.32 2.73 21.60
C HIS A 633 -27.06 3.20 20.17
N TYR A 634 -28.00 2.87 19.30
CA TYR A 634 -28.05 3.23 17.91
C TYR A 634 -29.25 4.18 17.67
N GLY A 635 -29.46 4.62 16.44
CA GLY A 635 -30.62 5.44 16.10
C GLY A 635 -31.91 4.65 15.89
N GLU A 636 -33.06 5.31 16.13
CA GLU A 636 -34.40 4.79 15.87
C GLU A 636 -35.21 5.70 14.95
N GLY A 637 -35.83 5.13 13.92
CA GLY A 637 -36.92 5.73 13.13
C GLY A 637 -36.57 6.93 12.25
N ASN A 638 -35.42 7.56 12.43
CA ASN A 638 -34.93 8.73 11.68
C ASN A 638 -33.65 8.39 10.92
N ASN A 639 -33.34 9.09 9.84
CA ASN A 639 -32.02 8.97 9.21
C ASN A 639 -30.94 9.61 10.12
N PRO A 640 -29.71 9.07 10.12
CA PRO A 640 -28.60 9.68 10.85
C PRO A 640 -28.35 11.10 10.33
N ALA A 641 -28.13 12.03 11.27
CA ALA A 641 -27.62 13.36 10.95
C ALA A 641 -26.18 13.24 10.42
N LEU A 642 -25.71 14.25 9.68
CA LEU A 642 -24.33 14.26 9.14
C LEU A 642 -23.26 14.15 10.23
N ASP A 643 -23.52 14.68 11.43
CA ASP A 643 -22.63 14.56 12.58
C ASP A 643 -22.85 13.29 13.40
N GLY A 644 -23.86 12.49 13.05
CA GLY A 644 -24.23 11.25 13.73
C GLY A 644 -24.82 11.45 15.12
N LYS A 645 -25.20 12.66 15.56
CA LYS A 645 -25.57 12.93 16.98
C LYS A 645 -27.07 12.97 17.27
N ASN A 646 -27.88 12.36 16.42
CA ASN A 646 -29.34 12.31 16.58
C ASN A 646 -29.88 10.90 16.88
N GLY A 647 -29.02 9.99 17.36
CA GLY A 647 -29.39 8.64 17.80
C GLY A 647 -30.01 8.61 19.20
N VAL A 648 -30.24 7.39 19.72
CA VAL A 648 -30.71 7.20 21.10
C VAL A 648 -29.54 7.38 22.07
N LEU A 649 -29.81 7.97 23.23
CA LEU A 649 -28.81 8.20 24.27
C LEU A 649 -28.24 6.87 24.78
N SER A 650 -26.93 6.68 24.67
CA SER A 650 -26.25 5.54 25.29
C SER A 650 -26.23 5.69 26.81
N GLN A 651 -26.25 4.56 27.53
CA GLN A 651 -26.54 4.55 28.97
C GLN A 651 -25.43 3.88 29.77
N LEU A 652 -25.06 4.45 30.91
CA LEU A 652 -24.20 3.83 31.92
C LEU A 652 -25.02 3.44 33.14
N TYR A 653 -24.83 2.21 33.61
CA TYR A 653 -25.47 1.64 34.78
C TYR A 653 -24.42 1.22 35.81
N GLN A 654 -24.52 1.78 37.01
CA GLN A 654 -23.72 1.38 38.16
C GLN A 654 -24.32 0.15 38.81
N ASN A 655 -23.51 -0.87 39.09
CA ASN A 655 -23.91 -2.03 39.88
C ASN A 655 -23.89 -1.69 41.37
N VAL A 656 -25.07 -1.54 41.96
CA VAL A 656 -25.20 -1.23 43.39
C VAL A 656 -25.07 -2.47 44.28
N GLY A 657 -24.86 -3.65 43.68
CA GLY A 657 -24.69 -4.94 44.35
C GLY A 657 -25.92 -5.83 44.28
N GLN A 658 -25.72 -7.13 44.53
CA GLN A 658 -26.76 -8.17 44.42
C GLN A 658 -27.44 -8.18 43.05
N GLY A 659 -26.69 -7.81 41.99
CA GLY A 659 -27.19 -7.79 40.63
C GLY A 659 -28.21 -6.68 40.33
N LYS A 660 -28.23 -5.61 41.14
CA LYS A 660 -29.06 -4.43 40.90
C LYS A 660 -28.25 -3.31 40.30
N PHE A 661 -28.86 -2.61 39.35
CA PHE A 661 -28.24 -1.57 38.56
C PHE A 661 -28.99 -0.25 38.70
N LYS A 662 -28.24 0.84 38.85
CA LYS A 662 -28.76 2.21 38.84
C LYS A 662 -28.25 2.90 37.57
N ASN A 663 -29.13 3.47 36.76
CA ASN A 663 -28.72 4.33 35.66
C ASN A 663 -28.02 5.58 36.23
N VAL A 664 -26.75 5.79 35.88
CA VAL A 664 -25.90 6.91 36.31
C VAL A 664 -25.43 7.76 35.14
N THR A 665 -26.05 7.61 33.96
CA THR A 665 -25.66 8.24 32.69
C THR A 665 -25.52 9.76 32.84
N GLN A 666 -26.46 10.39 33.53
CA GLN A 666 -26.44 11.84 33.75
C GLN A 666 -25.38 12.25 34.76
N GLU A 667 -25.26 11.53 35.88
CA GLU A 667 -24.25 11.80 36.90
C GLU A 667 -22.83 11.63 36.35
N ALA A 668 -22.60 10.67 35.46
CA ALA A 668 -21.34 10.42 34.77
C ALA A 668 -21.07 11.37 33.59
N GLN A 669 -22.01 12.27 33.27
CA GLN A 669 -21.93 13.21 32.14
C GLN A 669 -21.71 12.53 30.77
N LEU A 670 -22.21 11.30 30.61
CA LEU A 670 -22.16 10.56 29.36
C LEU A 670 -23.40 10.91 28.52
N HIS A 671 -23.26 11.91 27.64
CA HIS A 671 -24.37 12.47 26.85
C HIS A 671 -24.31 12.09 25.36
N THR A 672 -23.77 10.90 25.04
CA THR A 672 -23.66 10.47 23.64
C THR A 672 -24.97 9.92 23.09
N THR A 673 -25.40 10.56 22.00
CA THR A 673 -26.49 10.12 21.11
C THR A 673 -25.91 9.70 19.76
N ALA A 674 -24.64 9.28 19.72
CA ALA A 674 -24.02 8.77 18.52
C ALA A 674 -24.68 7.46 18.06
N TRP A 675 -24.56 7.15 16.78
CA TRP A 675 -25.07 5.90 16.22
C TRP A 675 -24.05 4.77 16.44
N SER A 676 -23.89 4.34 17.70
CA SER A 676 -22.82 3.43 18.12
C SER A 676 -23.08 1.98 17.73
N LEU A 677 -22.10 1.34 17.06
CA LEU A 677 -22.18 -0.08 16.67
C LEU A 677 -21.39 -1.00 17.58
N ALA A 678 -20.26 -0.51 18.09
CA ALA A 678 -19.40 -1.26 18.98
C ALA A 678 -18.72 -0.31 19.96
N GLY A 679 -18.24 -0.86 21.06
CA GLY A 679 -17.45 -0.13 22.03
C GLY A 679 -16.66 -1.08 22.89
N VAL A 680 -15.60 -0.54 23.47
CA VAL A 680 -14.69 -1.26 24.36
C VAL A 680 -14.35 -0.37 25.54
N SER A 681 -13.96 -1.01 26.64
CA SER A 681 -13.43 -0.31 27.81
C SER A 681 -12.01 -0.80 28.10
N ALA A 682 -11.12 0.15 28.31
CA ALA A 682 -9.72 -0.06 28.68
C ALA A 682 -9.16 1.23 29.25
N ASP A 683 -8.06 1.15 29.99
CA ASP A 683 -7.26 2.30 30.38
C ASP A 683 -6.42 2.77 29.18
N PHE A 684 -6.97 3.70 28.37
CA PHE A 684 -6.33 4.15 27.14
C PHE A 684 -5.25 5.20 27.39
N ASN A 685 -5.30 5.89 28.53
CA ASN A 685 -4.37 6.97 28.87
C ASN A 685 -3.31 6.56 29.92
N GLY A 686 -3.42 5.37 30.51
CA GLY A 686 -2.49 4.82 31.50
C GLY A 686 -2.67 5.35 32.92
N ASP A 687 -3.82 5.93 33.28
CA ASP A 687 -4.11 6.46 34.63
C ASP A 687 -4.74 5.42 35.58
N GLY A 688 -4.94 4.20 35.07
CA GLY A 688 -5.50 3.04 35.73
C GLY A 688 -7.02 3.00 35.74
N TRP A 689 -7.73 4.06 35.30
CA TRP A 689 -9.18 4.06 35.22
C TRP A 689 -9.61 3.59 33.85
N ASN A 690 -10.59 2.69 33.82
CA ASN A 690 -11.11 2.21 32.56
C ASN A 690 -11.93 3.31 31.88
N ASP A 691 -11.50 3.69 30.68
CA ASP A 691 -12.17 4.62 29.77
C ASP A 691 -13.18 3.87 28.88
N ILE A 692 -13.96 4.60 28.07
CA ILE A 692 -14.88 4.02 27.08
C ILE A 692 -14.55 4.55 25.69
N PHE A 693 -14.31 3.66 24.74
CA PHE A 693 -14.19 3.99 23.31
C PHE A 693 -15.40 3.45 22.54
N LEU A 694 -16.03 4.29 21.73
CA LEU A 694 -17.19 3.97 20.90
C LEU A 694 -16.83 4.10 19.42
N ALA A 695 -17.06 3.02 18.67
CA ALA A 695 -17.00 3.00 17.22
C ALA A 695 -18.40 3.25 16.65
N ASN A 696 -18.56 4.36 15.94
CA ASN A 696 -19.85 4.87 15.48
C ASN A 696 -20.05 4.61 13.97
N ASP A 697 -21.24 4.15 13.57
CA ASP A 697 -21.57 3.92 12.14
C ASP A 697 -21.71 5.24 11.37
N PHE A 698 -22.15 6.28 12.08
CA PHE A 698 -22.31 7.63 11.57
C PHE A 698 -21.75 8.64 12.58
N GLY A 699 -21.11 9.70 12.06
CA GLY A 699 -20.40 10.68 12.87
C GLY A 699 -18.94 10.30 13.12
N PHE A 700 -18.36 10.84 14.19
CA PHE A 700 -17.00 10.51 14.63
C PHE A 700 -17.04 9.46 15.74
N ASP A 701 -16.02 8.62 15.81
CA ASP A 701 -15.78 7.77 16.97
C ASP A 701 -15.55 8.63 18.22
N GLU A 702 -15.96 8.12 19.38
CA GLU A 702 -15.94 8.87 20.64
C GLU A 702 -15.11 8.15 21.70
N LEU A 703 -14.20 8.87 22.35
CA LEU A 703 -13.43 8.41 23.50
C LEU A 703 -13.84 9.22 24.74
N PHE A 704 -14.34 8.52 25.75
CA PHE A 704 -14.67 9.07 27.06
C PHE A 704 -13.59 8.66 28.05
N LEU A 705 -12.72 9.63 28.39
CA LEU A 705 -11.73 9.44 29.44
C LEU A 705 -12.41 9.49 30.81
N ASN A 706 -12.22 8.45 31.60
CA ASN A 706 -12.64 8.39 32.98
C ASN A 706 -11.73 9.30 33.83
N LYS A 707 -12.32 10.04 34.78
CA LYS A 707 -11.60 11.06 35.56
C LYS A 707 -11.48 10.71 37.05
N GLY A 708 -11.90 9.50 37.44
CA GLY A 708 -11.97 9.06 38.83
C GLY A 708 -13.31 9.36 39.49
#